data_AF-A0A1G0CM66-F1
#
_entry.id   AF-A0A1G0CM66-F1
#
_cell.length_a   1.000
_cell.length_b   1.000
_cell.length_c   1.000
_cell.angle_alpha   90.00
_cell.angle_beta   90.00
_cell.angle_gamma   90.00
#
_symmetry.space_group_name_H-M   'P 1'
#
loop_
_entity.id
_entity.type
_entity.pdbx_description
1 polymer ?
#
loop_
_entity_poly.entity_id
_entity_poly.type
_entity_poly.pdbx_seq_one_letter_code
_entity_poly.pdbx_strand_id
1 'polypeptide(L)'
;MNNLNLAKLKTSWTKYDAVQVIDVISSLEEIKKYIKKEIWIDEPSLRNFLGIEKLSDPIPQFWIDIQNYPEQKRLFALMAAIFTHSDNISQFATEYSTGDMKGVFRMGIGKQFTNMRSALVESGAAHNSLRRKDIVEFNFTALYERGEVGLLFKKLLELRLQKADWDGTKFEQVCLENDFHKAMSISEEQFKKWINGESLVQSKLKYNLNILSRNKEFKAYKVKQWLNEWNDIDFSEDEMRKQPQPFYFMFKMDARLLKRLADVHRRKTDKSAVQRTHNETRSEEIHNYIHGGFPWSTISNDQRESEDYKDLKMPGMLPTAIIANILGPNSERGGNSIDPKNKITIEDIESDFPTIKLPDSVFEESWNPVLKPIEIIDGQHRLWAFDEKEEFQGDYELPVIAYFDLDRAWQAYLFYTINIKPVKINTSLGYDLYPLLRTQKWLESSKEGLMFYRENRAQELVDALWSYKESPWKNRIKMLGEGEGNISQAAFIRALTSSFLKKSAEQTSWGMGGLFSDIIKKGTKYQVINWNRSQQAGFLILLWDLIKKKLDDFLETDYQGDEPGWAKLIRINEETGNEEDHPAFLSKNSFLSRDQGVRGISMFANDIFFLLAKSDKWDLNDLLWDEDLDDKVIRSQSIDIAIKQIREHRIYSVMQSFAREVVKADWRTPSADFSDDANKRLIQTQYKGGSGYSMVWKNLIGTFQTSEDKILVELTSQLAQFMK
;
A
#
# COMPACT_ATOMS: atom_id res chain seq x y z
N MET A 1 49.26 -32.32 7.89
CA MET A 1 48.50 -32.15 6.64
C MET A 1 47.10 -32.63 6.93
N ASN A 2 46.15 -31.72 7.09
CA ASN A 2 44.75 -32.10 7.23
C ASN A 2 44.29 -32.58 5.86
N ASN A 3 43.85 -33.83 5.75
CA ASN A 3 43.31 -34.41 4.51
C ASN A 3 41.93 -33.80 4.22
N LEU A 4 41.89 -32.55 3.76
CA LEU A 4 40.66 -31.92 3.30
C LEU A 4 40.31 -32.46 1.91
N ASN A 5 39.14 -33.09 1.78
CA ASN A 5 38.68 -33.63 0.51
C ASN A 5 37.67 -32.69 -0.15
N LEU A 6 38.17 -31.59 -0.74
CA LEU A 6 37.33 -30.62 -1.45
C LEU A 6 36.56 -31.22 -2.64
N ALA A 7 36.98 -32.38 -3.17
CA ALA A 7 36.23 -33.08 -4.21
C ALA A 7 34.83 -33.55 -3.76
N LYS A 8 34.57 -33.59 -2.44
CA LYS A 8 33.23 -33.81 -1.87
C LYS A 8 32.28 -32.63 -2.06
N LEU A 9 32.81 -31.43 -2.30
CA LEU A 9 32.03 -30.27 -2.71
C LEU A 9 31.78 -30.34 -4.21
N LYS A 10 30.64 -30.95 -4.58
CA LYS A 10 30.26 -31.16 -5.98
C LYS A 10 28.77 -30.91 -6.18
N THR A 11 28.45 -29.88 -6.93
CA THR A 11 27.09 -29.52 -7.38
C THR A 11 27.04 -29.37 -8.90
N SER A 12 25.89 -29.53 -9.53
CA SER A 12 25.81 -29.39 -10.99
C SER A 12 25.65 -27.92 -11.38
N TRP A 13 26.69 -27.31 -11.95
CA TRP A 13 26.60 -25.98 -12.56
C TRP A 13 26.11 -25.98 -14.02
N THR A 14 25.85 -27.15 -14.60
CA THR A 14 25.26 -27.27 -15.96
C THR A 14 23.74 -27.12 -15.98
N LYS A 15 23.09 -27.16 -14.82
CA LYS A 15 21.64 -26.94 -14.65
C LYS A 15 21.39 -25.48 -14.22
N TYR A 16 20.25 -24.92 -14.64
CA TYR A 16 19.87 -23.55 -14.29
C TYR A 16 19.62 -23.37 -12.78
N ASP A 17 19.41 -24.47 -12.04
CA ASP A 17 19.27 -24.47 -10.58
C ASP A 17 20.44 -23.73 -9.89
N ALA A 18 21.65 -23.77 -10.46
CA ALA A 18 22.83 -23.05 -9.93
C ALA A 18 22.69 -21.52 -9.94
N VAL A 19 21.81 -20.98 -10.79
CA VAL A 19 21.41 -19.56 -10.80
C VAL A 19 20.21 -19.35 -9.88
N GLN A 20 19.21 -20.24 -9.98
CA GLN A 20 17.95 -20.15 -9.24
C GLN A 20 18.14 -20.15 -7.71
N VAL A 21 19.19 -20.80 -7.19
CA VAL A 21 19.52 -20.76 -5.76
C VAL A 21 19.79 -19.35 -5.21
N ILE A 22 20.17 -18.38 -6.05
CA ILE A 22 20.34 -16.97 -5.64
C ILE A 22 19.00 -16.36 -5.23
N ASP A 23 17.90 -16.79 -5.84
CA ASP A 23 16.55 -16.25 -5.57
C ASP A 23 15.88 -16.92 -4.36
N VAL A 24 16.35 -18.11 -3.97
CA VAL A 24 15.84 -18.87 -2.80
C VAL A 24 15.89 -18.01 -1.53
N ILE A 25 16.91 -17.17 -1.39
CA ILE A 25 17.16 -16.35 -0.19
C ILE A 25 16.51 -14.96 -0.26
N SER A 26 15.62 -14.71 -1.23
CA SER A 26 14.94 -13.42 -1.37
C SER A 26 14.15 -13.03 -0.12
N SER A 27 13.53 -14.01 0.57
CA SER A 27 12.91 -13.85 1.88
C SER A 27 12.85 -15.20 2.63
N LEU A 28 12.56 -15.17 3.94
CA LEU A 28 12.32 -16.40 4.71
C LEU A 28 11.12 -17.21 4.16
N GLU A 29 10.08 -16.54 3.69
CA GLU A 29 8.93 -17.20 3.09
C GLU A 29 9.31 -17.87 1.78
N GLU A 30 10.17 -17.26 0.97
CA GLU A 30 10.64 -17.88 -0.26
C GLU A 30 11.43 -19.17 0.01
N ILE A 31 12.34 -19.16 0.99
CA ILE A 31 13.07 -20.38 1.41
C ILE A 31 12.07 -21.49 1.78
N LYS A 32 11.00 -21.16 2.53
CA LYS A 32 9.96 -22.13 2.91
C LYS A 32 9.21 -22.68 1.70
N LYS A 33 8.87 -21.85 0.70
CA LYS A 33 8.19 -22.30 -0.52
C LYS A 33 9.04 -23.32 -1.29
N TYR A 34 10.33 -23.07 -1.42
CA TYR A 34 11.27 -24.02 -2.05
C TYR A 34 11.37 -25.33 -1.26
N ILE A 35 11.48 -25.27 0.07
CA ILE A 35 11.53 -26.47 0.94
C ILE A 35 10.23 -27.28 0.84
N LYS A 36 9.07 -26.62 0.79
CA LYS A 36 7.74 -27.24 0.62
C LYS A 36 7.46 -27.72 -0.80
N LYS A 37 8.38 -27.48 -1.75
CA LYS A 37 8.23 -27.80 -3.18
C LYS A 37 7.06 -27.06 -3.85
N GLU A 38 6.68 -25.90 -3.31
CA GLU A 38 5.70 -25.00 -3.94
C GLU A 38 6.32 -24.30 -5.16
N ILE A 39 7.64 -24.09 -5.14
CA ILE A 39 8.46 -23.65 -6.27
C ILE A 39 9.43 -24.77 -6.63
N TRP A 40 9.50 -25.10 -7.92
CA TRP A 40 10.34 -26.20 -8.40
C TRP A 40 11.82 -25.80 -8.46
N ILE A 41 12.68 -26.65 -7.90
CA ILE A 41 14.15 -26.64 -8.02
C ILE A 41 14.68 -28.07 -7.80
N ASP A 42 15.80 -28.42 -8.40
CA ASP A 42 16.46 -29.71 -8.16
C ASP A 42 16.83 -29.88 -6.68
N GLU A 43 16.22 -30.88 -6.01
CA GLU A 43 16.38 -31.09 -4.56
C GLU A 43 17.84 -31.29 -4.12
N PRO A 44 18.68 -32.10 -4.79
CA PRO A 44 20.11 -32.16 -4.48
C PRO A 44 20.80 -30.80 -4.55
N SER A 45 20.47 -29.98 -5.54
CA SER A 45 21.04 -28.64 -5.71
C SER A 45 20.63 -27.70 -4.57
N LEU A 46 19.34 -27.70 -4.20
CA LEU A 46 18.83 -26.94 -3.07
C LEU A 46 19.44 -27.37 -1.73
N ARG A 47 19.52 -28.68 -1.47
CA ARG A 47 20.11 -29.22 -0.23
C ARG A 47 21.59 -28.85 -0.09
N ASN A 48 22.35 -29.00 -1.17
CA ASN A 48 23.77 -28.63 -1.20
C ASN A 48 23.98 -27.12 -0.99
N PHE A 49 23.12 -26.29 -1.59
CA PHE A 49 23.17 -24.84 -1.42
C PHE A 49 22.83 -24.44 0.02
N LEU A 50 21.71 -24.93 0.57
CA LEU A 50 21.33 -24.63 1.95
C LEU A 50 22.29 -25.24 2.98
N GLY A 51 22.98 -26.32 2.64
CA GLY A 51 23.87 -27.06 3.54
C GLY A 51 23.10 -27.96 4.50
N ILE A 52 22.06 -28.62 4.01
CA ILE A 52 21.19 -29.53 4.77
C ILE A 52 21.20 -30.93 4.14
N GLU A 53 20.97 -31.97 4.93
CA GLU A 53 20.94 -33.36 4.44
C GLU A 53 19.54 -33.77 3.99
N LYS A 54 18.49 -33.24 4.61
CA LYS A 54 17.09 -33.45 4.26
C LYS A 54 16.35 -32.12 4.23
N LEU A 55 15.33 -32.01 3.39
CA LEU A 55 14.46 -30.81 3.34
C LEU A 55 13.69 -30.58 4.66
N SER A 56 13.58 -31.60 5.51
CA SER A 56 13.02 -31.51 6.86
C SER A 56 13.97 -30.93 7.90
N ASP A 57 15.26 -30.80 7.59
CA ASP A 57 16.25 -30.30 8.54
C ASP A 57 16.05 -28.80 8.80
N PRO A 58 16.37 -28.30 10.00
CA PRO A 58 16.26 -26.88 10.28
C PRO A 58 17.17 -26.07 9.35
N ILE A 59 16.66 -24.95 8.86
CA ILE A 59 17.44 -24.01 8.04
C ILE A 59 18.59 -23.47 8.91
N PRO A 60 19.85 -23.54 8.43
CA PRO A 60 20.97 -22.97 9.16
C PRO A 60 20.76 -21.49 9.52
N GLN A 61 21.08 -21.12 10.75
CA GLN A 61 20.77 -19.80 11.32
C GLN A 61 21.35 -18.64 10.48
N PHE A 62 22.50 -18.82 9.83
CA PHE A 62 23.08 -17.77 8.99
C PHE A 62 22.21 -17.41 7.77
N TRP A 63 21.34 -18.31 7.27
CA TRP A 63 20.36 -17.98 6.23
C TRP A 63 19.20 -17.14 6.72
N ILE A 64 18.92 -17.21 8.03
CA ILE A 64 17.94 -16.35 8.69
C ILE A 64 18.59 -14.99 8.98
N ASP A 65 19.79 -14.99 9.55
CA ASP A 65 20.48 -13.77 9.94
C ASP A 65 20.86 -12.89 8.74
N ILE A 66 21.21 -13.49 7.59
CA ILE A 66 21.56 -12.75 6.37
C ILE A 66 20.37 -11.95 5.80
N GLN A 67 19.13 -12.27 6.19
CA GLN A 67 17.95 -11.51 5.78
C GLN A 67 17.96 -10.07 6.30
N ASN A 68 18.69 -9.81 7.40
CA ASN A 68 18.89 -8.48 7.95
C ASN A 68 19.88 -7.62 7.12
N TYR A 69 20.52 -8.20 6.10
CA TYR A 69 21.53 -7.56 5.26
C TYR A 69 21.11 -7.62 3.78
N PRO A 70 20.02 -6.91 3.38
CA PRO A 70 19.41 -7.05 2.06
C PRO A 70 20.33 -6.67 0.88
N GLU A 71 21.33 -5.82 1.12
CA GLU A 71 22.32 -5.41 0.11
C GLU A 71 23.39 -6.49 -0.11
N GLN A 72 23.76 -7.22 0.94
CA GLN A 72 24.79 -8.25 0.88
C GLN A 72 24.20 -9.62 0.52
N LYS A 73 22.92 -9.88 0.81
CA LYS A 73 22.36 -11.24 0.76
C LYS A 73 22.54 -11.92 -0.61
N ARG A 74 22.33 -11.22 -1.73
CA ARG A 74 22.47 -11.84 -3.08
C ARG A 74 23.92 -12.16 -3.42
N LEU A 75 24.86 -11.31 -3.02
CA LEU A 75 26.30 -11.59 -3.14
C LEU A 75 26.74 -12.72 -2.20
N PHE A 76 26.19 -12.76 -0.99
CA PHE A 76 26.40 -13.85 -0.04
C PHE A 76 25.90 -15.18 -0.63
N ALA A 77 24.74 -15.19 -1.28
CA ALA A 77 24.19 -16.37 -1.96
C ALA A 77 25.03 -16.79 -3.17
N LEU A 78 25.50 -15.85 -4.00
CA LEU A 78 26.45 -16.17 -5.07
C LEU A 78 27.69 -16.87 -4.48
N MET A 79 28.29 -16.29 -3.45
CA MET A 79 29.49 -16.84 -2.83
C MET A 79 29.19 -18.22 -2.21
N ALA A 80 28.06 -18.36 -1.53
CA ALA A 80 27.59 -19.65 -1.02
C ALA A 80 27.45 -20.72 -2.10
N ALA A 81 26.96 -20.35 -3.29
CA ALA A 81 26.83 -21.22 -4.44
C ALA A 81 28.20 -21.59 -5.03
N ILE A 82 29.12 -20.63 -5.19
CA ILE A 82 30.50 -20.87 -5.66
C ILE A 82 31.17 -21.92 -4.76
N PHE A 83 31.05 -21.76 -3.44
CA PHE A 83 31.61 -22.66 -2.43
C PHE A 83 30.87 -24.01 -2.28
N THR A 84 29.96 -24.35 -3.20
CA THR A 84 29.42 -25.71 -3.32
C THR A 84 30.20 -26.60 -4.29
N HIS A 85 31.16 -26.04 -5.04
CA HIS A 85 31.93 -26.75 -6.06
C HIS A 85 33.42 -26.40 -6.01
N SER A 86 34.29 -27.41 -5.87
CA SER A 86 35.75 -27.23 -5.82
C SER A 86 36.34 -26.56 -7.06
N ASP A 87 35.97 -26.99 -8.27
CA ASP A 87 36.44 -26.33 -9.51
C ASP A 87 36.10 -24.84 -9.58
N ASN A 88 34.91 -24.41 -9.12
CA ASN A 88 34.57 -23.00 -9.10
C ASN A 88 35.47 -22.22 -8.13
N ILE A 89 35.71 -22.76 -6.93
CA ILE A 89 36.63 -22.15 -5.96
C ILE A 89 38.00 -21.96 -6.61
N SER A 90 38.52 -23.01 -7.26
CA SER A 90 39.82 -22.97 -7.94
C SER A 90 39.85 -21.95 -9.09
N GLN A 91 38.83 -21.92 -9.95
CA GLN A 91 38.76 -20.99 -11.09
C GLN A 91 38.65 -19.54 -10.63
N PHE A 92 37.85 -19.25 -9.60
CA PHE A 92 37.83 -17.91 -9.02
C PHE A 92 39.20 -17.54 -8.45
N ALA A 93 39.84 -18.45 -7.73
CA ALA A 93 41.14 -18.20 -7.12
C ALA A 93 42.28 -17.97 -8.11
N THR A 94 42.24 -18.61 -9.30
CA THR A 94 43.38 -18.66 -10.22
C THR A 94 43.15 -17.96 -11.56
N GLU A 95 41.91 -17.87 -12.03
CA GLU A 95 41.59 -17.37 -13.37
C GLU A 95 40.77 -16.09 -13.37
N TYR A 96 39.80 -15.95 -12.44
CA TYR A 96 38.82 -14.86 -12.52
C TYR A 96 39.11 -13.69 -11.58
N SER A 97 39.55 -13.94 -10.34
CA SER A 97 39.83 -12.88 -9.37
C SER A 97 41.08 -12.11 -9.74
N THR A 98 41.00 -10.77 -9.69
CA THR A 98 42.13 -9.87 -9.97
C THR A 98 42.68 -9.18 -8.71
N GLY A 99 42.09 -9.46 -7.55
CA GLY A 99 42.32 -8.70 -6.31
C GLY A 99 41.38 -7.51 -6.17
N ASP A 100 41.54 -6.77 -5.08
CA ASP A 100 40.73 -5.59 -4.73
C ASP A 100 39.21 -5.82 -4.82
N MET A 101 38.76 -7.00 -4.41
CA MET A 101 37.36 -7.42 -4.39
C MET A 101 36.72 -7.51 -5.78
N LYS A 102 37.52 -7.52 -6.85
CA LYS A 102 37.06 -7.48 -8.25
C LYS A 102 37.62 -8.65 -9.05
N GLY A 103 37.06 -8.86 -10.24
CA GLY A 103 37.62 -9.79 -11.19
C GLY A 103 36.96 -9.74 -12.55
N VAL A 104 37.43 -10.60 -13.44
CA VAL A 104 36.98 -10.69 -14.82
C VAL A 104 36.70 -12.14 -15.17
N PHE A 105 35.43 -12.46 -15.40
CA PHE A 105 35.01 -13.75 -15.93
C PHE A 105 34.99 -13.73 -17.46
N ARG A 106 35.52 -14.78 -18.09
CA ARG A 106 35.53 -14.95 -19.55
C ARG A 106 34.71 -16.17 -19.94
N MET A 107 33.85 -16.00 -20.94
CA MET A 107 32.98 -17.08 -21.43
C MET A 107 33.82 -18.22 -22.04
N GLY A 108 33.65 -19.42 -21.47
CA GLY A 108 34.12 -20.67 -22.05
C GLY A 108 33.01 -21.42 -22.80
N ILE A 109 33.36 -22.61 -23.31
CA ILE A 109 32.41 -23.50 -24.01
C ILE A 109 31.67 -24.37 -22.98
N GLY A 110 30.34 -24.26 -22.95
CA GLY A 110 29.48 -25.14 -22.15
C GLY A 110 28.46 -24.41 -21.28
N LYS A 111 27.43 -25.14 -20.84
CA LYS A 111 26.32 -24.56 -20.05
C LYS A 111 26.79 -24.00 -18.70
N GLN A 112 27.83 -24.55 -18.07
CA GLN A 112 28.32 -24.03 -16.79
C GLN A 112 28.81 -22.58 -16.89
N PHE A 113 29.43 -22.18 -18.00
CA PHE A 113 29.90 -20.81 -18.19
C PHE A 113 28.73 -19.84 -18.39
N THR A 114 27.69 -20.27 -19.10
CA THR A 114 26.46 -19.48 -19.26
C THR A 114 25.77 -19.26 -17.91
N ASN A 115 25.67 -20.32 -17.09
CA ASN A 115 25.07 -20.23 -15.77
C ASN A 115 25.94 -19.39 -14.80
N MET A 116 27.27 -19.50 -14.86
CA MET A 116 28.18 -18.64 -14.08
C MET A 116 27.99 -17.16 -14.41
N ARG A 117 27.95 -16.81 -15.69
CA ARG A 117 27.62 -15.44 -16.14
C ARG A 117 26.27 -14.98 -15.60
N SER A 118 25.24 -15.81 -15.72
CA SER A 118 23.91 -15.49 -15.19
C SER A 118 23.94 -15.30 -13.68
N ALA A 119 24.65 -16.15 -12.93
CA ALA A 119 24.78 -16.04 -11.49
C ALA A 119 25.46 -14.73 -11.06
N LEU A 120 26.55 -14.33 -11.73
CA LEU A 120 27.23 -13.05 -11.48
C LEU A 120 26.31 -11.84 -11.70
N VAL A 121 25.46 -11.91 -12.72
CA VAL A 121 24.51 -10.82 -13.04
C VAL A 121 23.32 -10.81 -12.07
N GLU A 122 22.67 -11.96 -11.85
CA GLU A 122 21.51 -12.06 -10.95
C GLU A 122 21.85 -11.72 -9.50
N SER A 123 23.09 -12.01 -9.06
CA SER A 123 23.53 -11.66 -7.71
C SER A 123 23.81 -10.16 -7.52
N GLY A 124 23.86 -9.39 -8.61
CA GLY A 124 24.32 -8.00 -8.60
C GLY A 124 25.83 -7.82 -8.55
N ALA A 125 26.63 -8.88 -8.75
CA ALA A 125 28.09 -8.77 -8.79
C ALA A 125 28.57 -8.15 -10.11
N ALA A 126 27.82 -8.35 -11.19
CA ALA A 126 28.08 -7.79 -12.51
C ALA A 126 26.86 -7.02 -13.02
N HIS A 127 27.10 -5.98 -13.83
CA HIS A 127 26.02 -5.17 -14.39
C HIS A 127 25.14 -5.99 -15.37
N ASN A 128 23.83 -5.70 -15.42
CA ASN A 128 22.87 -6.42 -16.26
C ASN A 128 23.22 -6.41 -17.75
N SER A 129 23.87 -5.34 -18.24
CA SER A 129 24.31 -5.23 -19.64
C SER A 129 25.34 -6.28 -20.05
N LEU A 130 25.99 -6.93 -19.08
CA LEU A 130 26.99 -7.98 -19.32
C LEU A 130 26.36 -9.37 -19.51
N ARG A 131 25.04 -9.52 -19.36
CA ARG A 131 24.31 -10.81 -19.45
C ARG A 131 24.53 -11.58 -20.76
N ARG A 132 24.91 -10.89 -21.84
CA ARG A 132 25.16 -11.48 -23.17
C ARG A 132 26.59 -11.26 -23.68
N LYS A 133 27.48 -10.74 -22.86
CA LYS A 133 28.88 -10.47 -23.24
C LYS A 133 29.77 -11.68 -22.95
N ASP A 134 30.89 -11.74 -23.67
CA ASP A 134 31.91 -12.78 -23.49
C ASP A 134 32.91 -12.44 -22.38
N ILE A 135 32.98 -11.18 -21.98
CA ILE A 135 33.79 -10.68 -20.87
C ILE A 135 32.83 -10.04 -19.86
N VAL A 136 32.90 -10.48 -18.61
CA VAL A 136 32.01 -10.06 -17.52
C VAL A 136 32.87 -9.63 -16.34
N GLU A 137 33.00 -8.32 -16.17
CA GLU A 137 33.63 -7.76 -14.97
C GLU A 137 32.67 -7.90 -13.79
N PHE A 138 33.19 -8.33 -12.64
CA PHE A 138 32.42 -8.45 -11.41
C PHE A 138 33.10 -7.72 -10.25
N ASN A 139 32.27 -7.33 -9.28
CA ASN A 139 32.67 -6.57 -8.12
C ASN A 139 31.94 -7.10 -6.86
N PHE A 140 32.73 -7.54 -5.88
CA PHE A 140 32.27 -8.04 -4.59
C PHE A 140 32.40 -7.01 -3.45
N THR A 141 32.84 -5.77 -3.70
CA THR A 141 33.03 -4.72 -2.69
C THR A 141 31.85 -4.61 -1.71
N ALA A 142 30.62 -4.63 -2.21
CA ALA A 142 29.41 -4.49 -1.39
C ALA A 142 29.24 -5.62 -0.35
N LEU A 143 29.75 -6.84 -0.63
CA LEU A 143 29.75 -7.97 0.31
C LEU A 143 30.57 -7.66 1.57
N TYR A 144 31.63 -6.87 1.43
CA TYR A 144 32.63 -6.61 2.47
C TYR A 144 32.39 -5.33 3.28
N GLU A 145 31.30 -4.61 3.02
CA GLU A 145 30.94 -3.38 3.73
C GLU A 145 30.47 -3.63 5.18
N ARG A 146 29.98 -4.84 5.48
CA ARG A 146 29.50 -5.24 6.82
C ARG A 146 30.36 -6.40 7.34
N GLY A 147 31.03 -6.19 8.46
CA GLY A 147 31.86 -7.22 9.09
C GLY A 147 31.04 -8.36 9.68
N GLU A 148 29.83 -8.07 10.15
CA GLU A 148 28.90 -9.06 10.70
C GLU A 148 28.51 -10.12 9.65
N VAL A 149 28.46 -9.74 8.37
CA VAL A 149 28.23 -10.68 7.26
C VAL A 149 29.39 -11.68 7.13
N GLY A 150 30.62 -11.26 7.45
CA GLY A 150 31.78 -12.15 7.48
C GLY A 150 31.69 -13.21 8.57
N LEU A 151 31.09 -12.89 9.74
CA LEU A 151 30.80 -13.88 10.79
C LEU A 151 29.77 -14.92 10.32
N LEU A 152 28.76 -14.49 9.56
CA LEU A 152 27.79 -15.40 8.94
C LEU A 152 28.44 -16.30 7.90
N PHE A 153 29.34 -15.73 7.09
CA PHE A 153 30.04 -16.46 6.05
C PHE A 153 31.04 -17.48 6.62
N LYS A 154 31.67 -17.17 7.76
CA LYS A 154 32.50 -18.13 8.51
C LYS A 154 31.73 -19.39 8.88
N LYS A 155 30.51 -19.25 9.43
CA LYS A 155 29.62 -20.39 9.74
C LYS A 155 29.27 -21.22 8.49
N LEU A 156 29.05 -20.53 7.36
CA LEU A 156 28.81 -21.20 6.08
C LEU A 156 30.04 -22.02 5.65
N LEU A 157 31.24 -21.46 5.72
CA LEU A 157 32.47 -22.16 5.35
C LEU A 157 32.76 -23.35 6.28
N GLU A 158 32.53 -23.22 7.59
CA GLU A 158 32.65 -24.34 8.53
C GLU A 158 31.77 -25.52 8.10
N LEU A 159 30.53 -25.25 7.71
CA LEU A 159 29.59 -26.26 7.20
C LEU A 159 30.07 -26.91 5.89
N ARG A 160 30.69 -26.14 4.98
CA ARG A 160 31.30 -26.67 3.74
C ARG A 160 32.53 -27.53 4.05
N LEU A 161 33.39 -27.07 4.94
CA LEU A 161 34.59 -27.79 5.36
C LEU A 161 34.26 -29.10 6.06
N GLN A 162 33.24 -29.13 6.93
CA GLN A 162 32.76 -30.36 7.57
C GLN A 162 32.36 -31.42 6.54
N LYS A 163 31.67 -31.01 5.46
CA LYS A 163 31.33 -31.91 4.35
C LYS A 163 32.55 -32.42 3.58
N ALA A 164 33.66 -31.68 3.62
CA ALA A 164 34.94 -32.03 3.02
C ALA A 164 35.90 -32.73 4.00
N ASP A 165 35.39 -33.37 5.05
CA ASP A 165 36.15 -34.13 6.07
C ASP A 165 37.09 -33.28 6.94
N TRP A 166 36.74 -32.01 7.16
CA TRP A 166 37.49 -31.16 8.09
C TRP A 166 37.35 -31.61 9.55
N ASP A 167 38.47 -31.60 10.28
CA ASP A 167 38.57 -32.04 11.68
C ASP A 167 38.07 -31.02 12.72
N GLY A 168 37.60 -29.86 12.28
CA GLY A 168 37.12 -28.79 13.15
C GLY A 168 38.21 -27.89 13.75
N THR A 169 39.48 -28.05 13.36
CA THR A 169 40.60 -27.27 13.90
C THR A 169 41.26 -26.37 12.84
N LYS A 170 41.90 -25.28 13.29
CA LYS A 170 42.72 -24.41 12.42
C LYS A 170 41.97 -23.83 11.21
N PHE A 171 40.71 -23.44 11.40
CA PHE A 171 39.83 -22.91 10.34
C PHE A 171 40.52 -21.94 9.37
N GLU A 172 41.17 -20.89 9.91
CA GLU A 172 41.82 -19.87 9.08
C GLU A 172 42.94 -20.46 8.23
N GLN A 173 43.81 -21.29 8.83
CA GLN A 173 44.90 -21.93 8.12
C GLN A 173 44.37 -22.81 6.98
N VAL A 174 43.34 -23.63 7.27
CA VAL A 174 42.72 -24.52 6.27
C VAL A 174 42.15 -23.71 5.10
N CYS A 175 41.43 -22.62 5.36
CA CYS A 175 40.89 -21.75 4.31
C CYS A 175 41.99 -21.10 3.45
N LEU A 176 43.08 -20.65 4.08
CA LEU A 176 44.19 -20.00 3.36
C LEU A 176 45.00 -20.97 2.51
N GLU A 177 45.29 -22.17 3.04
CA GLU A 177 45.98 -23.25 2.31
C GLU A 177 45.20 -23.72 1.07
N ASN A 178 43.88 -23.48 1.05
CA ASN A 178 43.00 -23.81 -0.08
C ASN A 178 42.57 -22.58 -0.90
N ASP A 179 43.29 -21.47 -0.78
CA ASP A 179 43.09 -20.24 -1.59
C ASP A 179 41.68 -19.63 -1.51
N PHE A 180 40.95 -19.85 -0.42
CA PHE A 180 39.58 -19.31 -0.27
C PHE A 180 39.57 -17.76 -0.33
N HIS A 181 40.60 -17.12 0.22
CA HIS A 181 40.77 -15.67 0.14
C HIS A 181 40.90 -15.17 -1.31
N LYS A 182 41.61 -15.90 -2.18
CA LYS A 182 41.74 -15.57 -3.61
C LYS A 182 40.44 -15.81 -4.37
N ALA A 183 39.71 -16.89 -4.05
CA ALA A 183 38.39 -17.13 -4.63
C ALA A 183 37.40 -15.99 -4.31
N MET A 184 37.60 -15.34 -3.17
CA MET A 184 36.86 -14.16 -2.71
C MET A 184 37.44 -12.83 -3.22
N SER A 185 38.55 -12.86 -3.96
CA SER A 185 39.27 -11.70 -4.49
C SER A 185 39.78 -10.72 -3.42
N ILE A 186 40.24 -11.23 -2.28
CA ILE A 186 40.79 -10.44 -1.17
C ILE A 186 42.13 -10.99 -0.70
N SER A 187 42.94 -10.17 -0.03
CA SER A 187 44.21 -10.60 0.56
C SER A 187 44.00 -11.52 1.78
N GLU A 188 45.04 -12.25 2.18
CA GLU A 188 44.97 -13.08 3.40
C GLU A 188 44.62 -12.27 4.65
N GLU A 189 45.16 -11.04 4.76
CA GLU A 189 44.89 -10.15 5.88
C GLU A 189 43.43 -9.68 5.87
N GLN A 190 42.93 -9.28 4.69
CA GLN A 190 41.53 -8.90 4.50
C GLN A 190 40.58 -10.06 4.84
N PHE A 191 40.92 -11.28 4.40
CA PHE A 191 40.13 -12.46 4.74
C PHE A 191 40.03 -12.66 6.25
N LYS A 192 41.17 -12.63 6.98
CA LYS A 192 41.21 -12.78 8.45
C LYS A 192 40.39 -11.71 9.17
N LYS A 193 40.47 -10.45 8.73
CA LYS A 193 39.68 -9.35 9.31
C LYS A 193 38.18 -9.59 9.12
N TRP A 194 37.77 -9.88 7.89
CA TRP A 194 36.35 -9.98 7.55
C TRP A 194 35.65 -11.16 8.20
N ILE A 195 36.25 -12.37 8.15
CA ILE A 195 35.68 -13.55 8.80
C ILE A 195 35.61 -13.44 10.32
N ASN A 196 36.35 -12.50 10.93
CA ASN A 196 36.33 -12.19 12.36
C ASN A 196 35.49 -10.95 12.71
N GLY A 197 34.74 -10.39 11.76
CA GLY A 197 33.73 -9.36 12.05
C GLY A 197 34.13 -7.93 11.67
N GLU A 198 35.25 -7.71 10.98
CA GLU A 198 35.68 -6.37 10.57
C GLU A 198 35.25 -6.04 9.13
N SER A 199 34.74 -4.83 8.87
CA SER A 199 34.46 -4.37 7.50
C SER A 199 35.75 -4.08 6.75
N LEU A 200 35.83 -4.44 5.48
CA LEU A 200 37.03 -4.17 4.65
C LEU A 200 36.90 -2.89 3.82
N VAL A 201 35.69 -2.37 3.69
CA VAL A 201 35.36 -1.19 2.89
C VAL A 201 34.63 -0.20 3.79
N GLN A 202 35.03 1.06 3.72
CA GLN A 202 34.25 2.13 4.34
C GLN A 202 32.90 2.22 3.63
N SER A 203 31.79 2.12 4.36
CA SER A 203 30.48 2.17 3.73
C SER A 203 30.35 3.46 2.90
N LYS A 204 29.81 3.35 1.67
CA LYS A 204 29.55 4.51 0.81
C LYS A 204 28.71 5.56 1.52
N LEU A 205 27.80 5.12 2.38
CA LEU A 205 27.00 5.97 3.24
C LEU A 205 27.87 6.82 4.16
N LYS A 206 28.86 6.25 4.86
CA LYS A 206 29.74 7.00 5.77
C LYS A 206 30.51 8.10 5.05
N TYR A 207 31.01 7.79 3.86
CA TYR A 207 31.71 8.76 3.04
C TYR A 207 30.79 9.92 2.65
N ASN A 208 29.58 9.60 2.17
CA ASN A 208 28.58 10.62 1.84
C ASN A 208 28.17 11.45 3.05
N LEU A 209 27.90 10.82 4.20
CA LEU A 209 27.52 11.52 5.43
C LEU A 209 28.61 12.48 5.93
N ASN A 210 29.90 12.13 5.76
CA ASN A 210 31.01 13.04 6.07
C ASN A 210 31.06 14.28 5.16
N ILE A 211 30.60 14.15 3.91
CA ILE A 211 30.49 15.29 2.99
C ILE A 211 29.27 16.13 3.37
N LEU A 212 28.13 15.48 3.58
CA LEU A 212 26.86 16.14 3.91
C LEU A 212 26.89 16.87 5.27
N SER A 213 27.71 16.41 6.22
CA SER A 213 27.86 17.05 7.54
C SER A 213 28.43 18.48 7.47
N ARG A 214 29.04 18.86 6.34
CA ARG A 214 29.44 20.26 6.09
C ARG A 214 28.24 21.20 6.00
N ASN A 215 27.06 20.68 5.66
CA ASN A 215 25.80 21.41 5.55
C ASN A 215 24.92 21.24 6.81
N LYS A 216 25.53 20.95 7.97
CA LYS A 216 24.80 20.79 9.23
C LYS A 216 24.09 22.05 9.71
N GLU A 217 24.56 23.23 9.30
CA GLU A 217 23.97 24.52 9.62
C GLU A 217 23.86 25.36 8.34
N PHE A 218 22.70 25.96 8.11
CA PHE A 218 22.47 26.78 6.93
C PHE A 218 21.45 27.90 7.19
N LYS A 219 21.49 28.95 6.38
CA LYS A 219 20.54 30.06 6.44
C LYS A 219 19.28 29.74 5.65
N ALA A 220 18.13 30.11 6.21
CA ALA A 220 16.85 30.11 5.52
C ALA A 220 16.33 31.54 5.34
N TYR A 221 15.40 31.72 4.43
CA TYR A 221 14.67 32.97 4.22
C TYR A 221 13.26 32.84 4.79
N LYS A 222 12.86 33.77 5.66
CA LYS A 222 11.50 33.81 6.20
C LYS A 222 10.56 34.52 5.23
N VAL A 223 9.48 33.85 4.84
CA VAL A 223 8.43 34.41 3.97
C VAL A 223 7.14 34.60 4.77
N LYS A 224 6.69 35.86 4.91
CA LYS A 224 5.46 36.22 5.60
C LYS A 224 4.28 36.10 4.63
N GLN A 225 3.27 35.31 4.99
CA GLN A 225 2.08 35.08 4.14
C GLN A 225 0.76 35.20 4.93
N TRP A 226 0.80 35.88 6.08
CA TRP A 226 -0.37 36.11 6.91
C TRP A 226 -1.02 37.46 6.59
N LEU A 227 -2.30 37.44 6.21
CA LEU A 227 -3.14 38.62 6.08
C LEU A 227 -3.95 38.82 7.36
N ASN A 228 -4.28 40.07 7.68
CA ASN A 228 -4.99 40.41 8.92
C ASN A 228 -6.40 39.78 8.99
N GLU A 229 -7.06 39.56 7.84
CA GLU A 229 -8.37 38.89 7.74
C GLU A 229 -8.35 37.44 8.24
N TRP A 230 -7.18 36.79 8.28
CA TRP A 230 -7.05 35.44 8.84
C TRP A 230 -7.13 35.40 10.37
N ASN A 231 -7.03 36.55 11.03
CA ASN A 231 -7.23 36.65 12.48
C ASN A 231 -8.70 36.48 12.88
N ASP A 232 -9.63 36.61 11.92
CA ASP A 232 -11.07 36.45 12.14
C ASP A 232 -11.52 34.97 12.03
N ILE A 233 -10.60 34.06 11.67
CA ILE A 233 -10.87 32.62 11.57
C ILE A 233 -10.82 31.99 12.96
N ASP A 234 -11.83 31.19 13.29
CA ASP A 234 -11.84 30.35 14.49
C ASP A 234 -10.92 29.12 14.30
N PHE A 235 -9.76 29.14 14.95
CA PHE A 235 -8.79 28.05 14.99
C PHE A 235 -9.11 27.12 16.16
N SER A 236 -9.74 25.99 15.86
CA SER A 236 -10.11 24.98 16.85
C SER A 236 -9.08 23.85 16.88
N GLU A 237 -8.46 23.62 18.05
CA GLU A 237 -7.59 22.46 18.27
C GLU A 237 -8.37 21.13 18.19
N ASP A 238 -9.65 21.13 18.60
CA ASP A 238 -10.54 19.96 18.51
C ASP A 238 -10.78 19.50 17.06
N GLU A 239 -10.73 20.42 16.10
CA GLU A 239 -10.84 20.13 14.66
C GLU A 239 -9.48 19.90 13.98
N MET A 240 -8.39 19.79 14.76
CA MET A 240 -7.00 19.72 14.28
C MET A 240 -6.58 20.92 13.43
N ARG A 241 -7.12 22.12 13.75
CA ARG A 241 -6.87 23.39 13.06
C ARG A 241 -6.14 24.37 13.96
N LYS A 242 -5.08 23.94 14.66
CA LYS A 242 -4.23 24.88 15.41
C LYS A 242 -3.76 26.00 14.49
N GLN A 243 -3.71 27.22 15.00
CA GLN A 243 -3.27 28.36 14.22
C GLN A 243 -1.83 28.13 13.72
N PRO A 244 -1.59 28.11 12.40
CA PRO A 244 -0.27 27.92 11.85
C PRO A 244 0.57 29.20 12.02
N GLN A 245 1.89 29.07 11.91
CA GLN A 245 2.78 30.23 11.95
C GLN A 245 2.46 31.21 10.80
N PRO A 246 2.59 32.54 11.01
CA PRO A 246 2.28 33.55 9.99
C PRO A 246 3.33 33.63 8.86
N PHE A 247 4.31 32.72 8.89
CA PHE A 247 5.40 32.62 7.94
C PHE A 247 5.80 31.16 7.70
N TYR A 248 6.54 30.93 6.63
CA TYR A 248 7.27 29.70 6.36
C TYR A 248 8.72 30.02 5.98
N PHE A 249 9.55 28.99 5.89
CA PHE A 249 10.96 29.11 5.52
C PHE A 249 11.21 28.65 4.08
N MET A 250 12.11 29.33 3.38
CA MET A 250 12.62 28.91 2.08
C MET A 250 14.13 28.73 2.15
N PHE A 251 14.64 27.58 1.69
CA PHE A 251 16.07 27.28 1.65
C PHE A 251 16.39 26.24 0.58
N LYS A 252 17.67 25.94 0.37
CA LYS A 252 18.15 24.85 -0.48
C LYS A 252 18.77 23.75 0.38
N MET A 253 18.65 22.51 -0.03
CA MET A 253 19.22 21.36 0.69
C MET A 253 19.62 20.25 -0.27
N ASP A 254 20.75 19.58 -0.01
CA ASP A 254 21.13 18.37 -0.74
C ASP A 254 20.00 17.33 -0.66
N ALA A 255 19.61 16.79 -1.81
CA ALA A 255 18.47 15.89 -1.91
C ALA A 255 18.63 14.62 -1.04
N ARG A 256 19.85 14.10 -0.89
CA ARG A 256 20.15 12.93 -0.05
C ARG A 256 19.97 13.26 1.42
N LEU A 257 20.43 14.43 1.84
CA LEU A 257 20.26 14.90 3.22
C LEU A 257 18.78 15.15 3.54
N LEU A 258 18.03 15.77 2.63
CA LEU A 258 16.60 15.96 2.78
C LEU A 258 15.86 14.61 2.86
N LYS A 259 16.23 13.62 2.02
CA LYS A 259 15.66 12.26 2.06
C LYS A 259 15.93 11.59 3.40
N ARG A 260 17.13 11.76 3.93
CA ARG A 260 17.52 11.22 5.22
C ARG A 260 16.70 11.85 6.34
N LEU A 261 16.63 13.17 6.42
CA LEU A 261 15.86 13.91 7.43
C LEU A 261 14.35 13.71 7.33
N ALA A 262 13.86 13.42 6.12
CA ALA A 262 12.46 13.29 5.86
C ALA A 262 11.96 11.89 6.17
N ASP A 263 10.79 11.86 6.79
CA ASP A 263 9.98 10.67 6.76
C ASP A 263 9.38 10.50 5.37
N VAL A 264 9.98 9.59 4.61
CA VAL A 264 9.43 9.11 3.33
C VAL A 264 8.99 7.67 3.52
N HIS A 265 8.25 7.41 4.60
CA HIS A 265 7.69 6.10 4.89
C HIS A 265 6.94 5.55 3.66
N ARG A 266 7.38 4.37 3.20
CA ARG A 266 6.46 3.41 2.57
C ARG A 266 5.38 3.13 3.61
N ARG A 267 4.10 3.34 3.28
CA ARG A 267 2.95 3.06 4.16
C ARG A 267 3.21 1.79 4.97
N LYS A 268 3.60 1.96 6.23
CA LYS A 268 3.46 0.95 7.26
C LYS A 268 2.88 1.70 8.44
N THR A 269 1.67 1.30 8.83
CA THR A 269 0.97 1.65 10.06
C THR A 269 0.25 3.00 10.27
N ASP A 270 0.50 4.13 9.58
CA ASP A 270 -0.28 5.38 9.83
C ASP A 270 -1.21 5.81 8.67
N LYS A 271 -2.52 5.54 8.82
CA LYS A 271 -3.60 5.91 7.86
C LYS A 271 -3.88 7.43 7.80
N SER A 272 -3.27 8.23 8.66
CA SER A 272 -3.48 9.69 8.71
C SER A 272 -2.33 10.52 8.12
N ALA A 273 -1.35 9.87 7.48
CA ALA A 273 -0.27 10.54 6.75
C ALA A 273 -0.74 11.05 5.38
N VAL A 274 -0.37 12.27 5.02
CA VAL A 274 -0.81 12.99 3.80
C VAL A 274 -0.11 12.51 2.51
N GLN A 275 0.72 11.48 2.60
CA GLN A 275 1.74 11.11 1.60
C GLN A 275 1.28 10.02 0.59
N ARG A 276 1.89 9.97 -0.61
CA ARG A 276 1.60 9.01 -1.70
C ARG A 276 2.31 7.67 -1.47
N THR A 277 1.67 6.57 -1.87
CA THR A 277 2.33 5.26 -2.03
C THR A 277 3.34 5.29 -3.18
N HIS A 278 4.54 4.74 -2.95
CA HIS A 278 5.64 4.59 -3.93
C HIS A 278 5.18 4.04 -5.27
N ASN A 279 5.51 4.77 -6.33
CA ASN A 279 5.48 4.25 -7.70
C ASN A 279 6.95 4.09 -8.12
N GLU A 280 7.44 2.86 -8.07
CA GLU A 280 8.84 2.52 -8.39
C GLU A 280 9.21 2.99 -9.80
N THR A 281 8.37 2.68 -10.80
CA THR A 281 8.54 3.15 -12.19
C THR A 281 8.74 4.67 -12.29
N ARG A 282 7.94 5.46 -11.55
CA ARG A 282 8.02 6.92 -11.61
C ARG A 282 9.27 7.46 -10.90
N SER A 283 9.66 6.86 -9.79
CA SER A 283 10.89 7.22 -9.09
C SER A 283 12.13 6.84 -9.89
N GLU A 284 12.11 5.69 -10.56
CA GLU A 284 13.16 5.26 -11.50
C GLU A 284 13.25 6.20 -12.70
N GLU A 285 12.14 6.61 -13.29
CA GLU A 285 12.14 7.59 -14.39
C GLU A 285 12.73 8.94 -13.94
N ILE A 286 12.37 9.43 -12.75
CA ILE A 286 12.95 10.67 -12.20
C ILE A 286 14.44 10.49 -11.91
N HIS A 287 14.86 9.33 -11.40
CA HIS A 287 16.27 9.01 -11.18
C HIS A 287 17.05 9.08 -12.50
N ASN A 288 16.52 8.46 -13.56
CA ASN A 288 17.10 8.53 -14.90
C ASN A 288 17.09 9.96 -15.46
N TYR A 289 16.04 10.73 -15.17
CA TYR A 289 15.95 12.14 -15.55
C TYR A 289 17.03 12.99 -14.88
N ILE A 290 17.35 12.77 -13.61
CA ILE A 290 18.44 13.49 -12.92
C ILE A 290 19.77 13.30 -13.66
N HIS A 291 20.05 12.08 -14.12
CA HIS A 291 21.33 11.71 -14.76
C HIS A 291 21.39 11.97 -16.27
N GLY A 292 20.25 12.11 -16.96
CA GLY A 292 20.24 12.23 -18.42
C GLY A 292 19.09 13.02 -19.04
N GLY A 293 18.21 13.62 -18.25
CA GLY A 293 17.17 14.53 -18.73
C GLY A 293 16.13 13.86 -19.63
N PHE A 294 15.21 14.66 -20.17
CA PHE A 294 14.23 14.21 -21.16
C PHE A 294 14.75 14.49 -22.59
N PRO A 295 14.59 13.57 -23.57
CA PRO A 295 13.83 12.32 -23.51
C PRO A 295 14.60 11.08 -23.03
N TRP A 296 15.89 11.18 -22.75
CA TRP A 296 16.75 10.04 -22.36
C TRP A 296 16.22 9.24 -21.14
N SER A 297 15.55 9.91 -20.20
CA SER A 297 14.98 9.27 -19.02
C SER A 297 13.85 8.28 -19.31
N THR A 298 13.21 8.39 -20.48
CA THR A 298 12.02 7.62 -20.87
C THR A 298 12.33 6.42 -21.76
N ILE A 299 13.54 6.37 -22.33
CA ILE A 299 13.97 5.26 -23.19
C ILE A 299 14.46 4.08 -22.36
N SER A 300 14.45 2.89 -22.96
CA SER A 300 14.88 1.65 -22.30
C SER A 300 16.39 1.66 -21.99
N ASN A 301 16.82 0.83 -21.04
CA ASN A 301 18.24 0.70 -20.70
C ASN A 301 19.09 0.32 -21.93
N ASP A 302 18.62 -0.62 -22.75
CA ASP A 302 19.30 -1.04 -23.99
C ASP A 302 19.50 0.14 -24.97
N GLN A 303 18.52 1.04 -25.06
CA GLN A 303 18.62 2.24 -25.91
C GLN A 303 19.62 3.26 -25.34
N ARG A 304 19.64 3.46 -24.01
CA ARG A 304 20.57 4.41 -23.36
C ARG A 304 22.03 4.04 -23.50
N GLU A 305 22.31 2.74 -23.65
CA GLU A 305 23.65 2.20 -23.86
C GLU A 305 24.09 2.23 -25.33
N SER A 306 23.16 2.44 -26.28
CA SER A 306 23.49 2.55 -27.70
C SER A 306 24.06 3.94 -28.03
N GLU A 307 25.07 3.97 -28.91
CA GLU A 307 25.61 5.21 -29.48
C GLU A 307 24.52 6.03 -30.19
N ASP A 308 23.54 5.36 -30.80
CA ASP A 308 22.49 5.98 -31.62
C ASP A 308 21.57 6.93 -30.83
N TYR A 309 21.54 6.82 -29.50
CA TYR A 309 20.65 7.60 -28.63
C TYR A 309 21.41 8.48 -27.63
N LYS A 310 22.74 8.58 -27.72
CA LYS A 310 23.53 9.45 -26.82
C LYS A 310 23.14 10.92 -26.93
N ASP A 311 22.77 11.36 -28.13
CA ASP A 311 22.36 12.74 -28.40
C ASP A 311 21.05 13.15 -27.69
N LEU A 312 20.31 12.19 -27.11
CA LEU A 312 19.11 12.46 -26.33
C LEU A 312 19.42 12.90 -24.89
N LYS A 313 20.66 12.78 -24.43
CA LYS A 313 21.06 13.08 -23.05
C LYS A 313 21.11 14.58 -22.81
N MET A 314 20.33 15.05 -21.84
CA MET A 314 20.18 16.45 -21.45
C MET A 314 20.35 16.62 -19.92
N PRO A 315 20.59 17.83 -19.39
CA PRO A 315 20.64 18.05 -17.96
C PRO A 315 19.28 17.80 -17.27
N GLY A 316 19.28 17.03 -16.19
CA GLY A 316 18.11 16.79 -15.35
C GLY A 316 17.91 17.87 -14.29
N MET A 317 17.04 18.85 -14.53
CA MET A 317 16.76 19.92 -13.57
C MET A 317 15.41 19.75 -12.88
N LEU A 318 15.40 19.85 -11.54
CA LEU A 318 14.20 19.81 -10.70
C LEU A 318 13.95 21.20 -10.06
N PRO A 319 13.40 22.18 -10.80
CA PRO A 319 13.28 23.57 -10.33
C PRO A 319 12.15 23.79 -9.32
N THR A 320 11.24 22.83 -9.16
CA THR A 320 10.08 22.96 -8.29
C THR A 320 10.48 22.69 -6.83
N ALA A 321 9.96 23.47 -5.88
CA ALA A 321 10.26 23.26 -4.47
C ALA A 321 9.69 21.95 -3.93
N ILE A 322 10.39 21.35 -2.98
CA ILE A 322 9.84 20.35 -2.06
C ILE A 322 9.12 21.10 -0.95
N ILE A 323 7.89 20.70 -0.67
CA ILE A 323 7.09 21.32 0.39
C ILE A 323 7.13 20.38 1.58
N ALA A 324 7.57 20.91 2.73
CA ALA A 324 7.86 20.14 3.91
C ALA A 324 7.31 20.82 5.17
N ASN A 325 7.21 20.04 6.25
CA ASN A 325 6.93 20.51 7.60
C ASN A 325 8.06 20.07 8.52
N ILE A 326 8.67 21.02 9.24
CA ILE A 326 9.65 20.75 10.29
C ILE A 326 8.88 20.54 11.60
N LEU A 327 9.09 19.40 12.25
CA LEU A 327 8.43 19.08 13.51
C LEU A 327 8.93 19.98 14.64
N GLY A 328 7.99 20.47 15.44
CA GLY A 328 8.25 21.20 16.68
C GLY A 328 8.69 20.27 17.83
N PRO A 329 9.19 20.83 18.94
CA PRO A 329 9.67 20.06 20.10
C PRO A 329 8.62 19.15 20.75
N ASN A 330 7.35 19.53 20.67
CA ASN A 330 6.25 18.82 21.32
C ASN A 330 5.33 18.11 20.31
N SER A 331 5.76 17.98 19.05
CA SER A 331 4.94 17.33 18.04
C SER A 331 4.85 15.83 18.33
N GLU A 332 3.62 15.33 18.32
CA GLU A 332 3.31 13.90 18.42
C GLU A 332 2.69 13.41 17.12
N ARG A 333 3.06 12.21 16.68
CA ARG A 333 2.58 11.54 15.46
C ARG A 333 2.32 10.07 15.75
N GLY A 334 1.07 9.65 15.64
CA GLY A 334 0.69 8.24 15.82
C GLY A 334 1.13 7.65 17.18
N GLY A 335 1.13 8.43 18.25
CA GLY A 335 1.58 8.00 19.59
C GLY A 335 3.08 8.13 19.84
N ASN A 336 3.87 8.63 18.87
CA ASN A 336 5.32 8.82 19.00
C ASN A 336 5.66 10.32 19.03
N SER A 337 6.54 10.72 19.96
CA SER A 337 7.09 12.07 20.03
C SER A 337 8.49 12.12 19.42
N ILE A 338 8.90 13.30 18.94
CA ILE A 338 10.26 13.49 18.42
C ILE A 338 11.28 13.36 19.56
N ASP A 339 12.28 12.49 19.37
CA ASP A 339 13.39 12.37 20.31
C ASP A 339 14.21 13.68 20.29
N PRO A 340 14.47 14.32 21.44
CA PRO A 340 15.24 15.56 21.53
C PRO A 340 16.58 15.54 20.77
N LYS A 341 17.24 14.38 20.66
CA LYS A 341 18.52 14.24 19.94
C LYS A 341 18.39 14.31 18.42
N ASN A 342 17.17 14.24 17.88
CA ASN A 342 16.86 14.24 16.46
C ASN A 342 16.16 15.53 16.02
N LYS A 343 16.05 16.51 16.91
CA LYS A 343 15.33 17.75 16.67
C LYS A 343 16.14 18.72 15.80
N ILE A 344 15.47 19.34 14.82
CA ILE A 344 16.00 20.50 14.10
C ILE A 344 15.81 21.76 14.96
N THR A 345 16.86 22.57 15.08
CA THR A 345 16.82 23.83 15.83
C THR A 345 16.81 25.01 14.88
N ILE A 346 16.00 26.02 15.19
CA ILE A 346 15.90 27.25 14.43
C ILE A 346 16.33 28.40 15.35
N GLU A 347 17.49 28.98 15.05
CA GLU A 347 18.03 30.13 15.78
C GLU A 347 17.67 31.43 15.07
N ASP A 348 17.58 32.51 15.84
CA ASP A 348 17.21 33.84 15.36
C ASP A 348 15.87 33.83 14.62
N ILE A 349 14.87 33.12 15.14
CA ILE A 349 13.59 32.96 14.45
C ILE A 349 12.94 34.30 14.12
N GLU A 350 13.13 35.35 14.93
CA GLU A 350 12.59 36.69 14.66
C GLU A 350 13.25 37.41 13.48
N SER A 351 14.42 36.95 13.04
CA SER A 351 15.11 37.47 11.86
C SER A 351 14.42 37.07 10.55
N ASP A 352 14.61 37.86 9.50
CA ASP A 352 14.24 37.48 8.13
C ASP A 352 15.18 36.37 7.58
N PHE A 353 16.34 36.15 8.22
CA PHE A 353 17.35 35.14 7.84
C PHE A 353 17.74 34.21 9.02
N PRO A 354 16.82 33.38 9.51
CA PRO A 354 17.09 32.45 10.60
C PRO A 354 18.11 31.37 10.21
N THR A 355 18.80 30.83 11.20
CA THR A 355 19.74 29.71 11.03
C THR A 355 19.06 28.40 11.38
N ILE A 356 19.04 27.45 10.45
CA ILE A 356 18.56 26.10 10.69
C ILE A 356 19.76 25.20 11.02
N LYS A 357 19.68 24.48 12.15
CA LYS A 357 20.70 23.54 12.62
C LYS A 357 20.14 22.13 12.65
N LEU A 358 20.83 21.22 11.97
CA LEU A 358 20.55 19.79 11.95
C LEU A 358 21.25 19.11 13.14
N PRO A 359 20.64 18.06 13.72
CA PRO A 359 21.26 17.31 14.81
C PRO A 359 22.42 16.44 14.30
N ASP A 360 23.50 16.33 15.09
CA ASP A 360 24.69 15.55 14.72
C ASP A 360 24.38 14.07 14.47
N SER A 361 23.39 13.54 15.19
CA SER A 361 22.94 12.16 15.08
C SER A 361 22.53 11.78 13.65
N VAL A 362 22.05 12.73 12.83
CA VAL A 362 21.69 12.50 11.42
C VAL A 362 22.87 12.00 10.60
N PHE A 363 24.11 12.32 10.98
CA PHE A 363 25.31 11.93 10.22
C PHE A 363 25.91 10.59 10.69
N GLU A 364 25.27 9.88 11.62
CA GLU A 364 25.64 8.53 12.02
C GLU A 364 25.01 7.50 11.07
N GLU A 365 25.75 6.47 10.61
CA GLU A 365 25.19 5.43 9.72
C GLU A 365 23.95 4.74 10.30
N SER A 366 23.94 4.50 11.61
CA SER A 366 22.87 3.83 12.35
C SER A 366 21.63 4.69 12.59
N TRP A 367 21.66 5.96 12.20
CA TRP A 367 20.55 6.87 12.45
C TRP A 367 19.31 6.49 11.64
N ASN A 368 18.29 6.05 12.36
CA ASN A 368 16.97 5.71 11.83
C ASN A 368 15.93 5.85 12.96
N PRO A 369 15.57 7.08 13.35
CA PRO A 369 14.65 7.30 14.45
C PRO A 369 13.23 6.87 14.09
N VAL A 370 12.43 6.54 15.11
CA VAL A 370 11.01 6.18 14.94
C VAL A 370 10.23 7.34 14.29
N LEU A 371 10.48 8.57 14.73
CA LEU A 371 9.90 9.77 14.13
C LEU A 371 11.03 10.67 13.63
N LYS A 372 11.04 10.92 12.32
CA LYS A 372 12.01 11.81 11.67
C LYS A 372 11.58 13.28 11.79
N PRO A 373 12.53 14.24 11.78
CA PRO A 373 12.24 15.64 12.06
C PRO A 373 11.51 16.41 10.95
N ILE A 374 11.43 15.86 9.73
CA ILE A 374 10.78 16.51 8.59
C ILE A 374 9.69 15.59 8.01
N GLU A 375 8.51 16.17 7.77
CA GLU A 375 7.41 15.52 7.03
C GLU A 375 7.31 16.14 5.64
N ILE A 376 7.35 15.34 4.57
CA ILE A 376 7.11 15.85 3.21
C ILE A 376 5.61 16.00 2.98
N ILE A 377 5.21 17.21 2.58
CA ILE A 377 3.85 17.53 2.13
C ILE A 377 3.76 17.26 0.63
N ASP A 378 4.61 17.89 -0.19
CA ASP A 378 4.67 17.66 -1.64
C ASP A 378 6.10 17.47 -2.16
N GLY A 379 6.24 16.66 -3.20
CA GLY A 379 7.53 16.38 -3.85
C GLY A 379 8.19 15.04 -3.48
N GLN A 380 7.52 14.19 -2.71
CA GLN A 380 8.05 12.88 -2.29
C GLN A 380 8.62 11.99 -3.42
N HIS A 381 7.97 11.90 -4.58
CA HIS A 381 8.49 11.08 -5.70
C HIS A 381 9.83 11.61 -6.21
N ARG A 382 10.04 12.93 -6.15
CA ARG A 382 11.30 13.56 -6.49
C ARG A 382 12.36 13.17 -5.46
N LEU A 383 12.01 13.20 -4.18
CA LEU A 383 12.93 12.81 -3.11
C LEU A 383 13.27 11.31 -3.13
N TRP A 384 12.34 10.45 -3.53
CA TRP A 384 12.57 9.00 -3.68
C TRP A 384 13.48 8.62 -4.84
N ALA A 385 13.70 9.50 -5.80
CA ALA A 385 14.62 9.26 -6.91
C ALA A 385 16.11 9.28 -6.49
N PHE A 386 16.42 9.77 -5.28
CA PHE A 386 17.78 9.85 -4.76
C PHE A 386 18.07 8.68 -3.85
N ASP A 387 19.28 8.12 -3.86
CA ASP A 387 19.76 7.20 -2.83
C ASP A 387 20.77 7.93 -1.91
N GLU A 388 20.68 7.72 -0.60
CA GLU A 388 21.63 8.30 0.37
C GLU A 388 23.07 7.80 0.14
N LYS A 389 23.19 6.62 -0.46
CA LYS A 389 24.46 6.00 -0.85
C LYS A 389 24.93 6.39 -2.25
N GLU A 390 24.12 7.15 -2.98
CA GLU A 390 24.43 7.60 -4.33
C GLU A 390 25.64 8.53 -4.33
N GLU A 391 26.63 8.19 -5.15
CA GLU A 391 27.81 9.02 -5.38
C GLU A 391 27.51 10.01 -6.51
N PHE A 392 27.19 11.25 -6.13
CA PHE A 392 27.13 12.34 -7.10
C PHE A 392 28.53 12.90 -7.37
N GLN A 393 28.87 13.04 -8.65
CA GLN A 393 29.97 13.89 -9.06
C GLN A 393 29.49 15.34 -9.12
N GLY A 394 29.48 16.01 -7.97
CA GLY A 394 29.01 17.40 -7.80
C GLY A 394 27.88 17.53 -6.79
N ASP A 395 27.33 18.74 -6.68
CA ASP A 395 26.24 19.07 -5.76
C ASP A 395 24.89 19.03 -6.48
N TYR A 396 23.88 18.40 -5.86
CA TYR A 396 22.50 18.41 -6.35
C TYR A 396 21.55 18.84 -5.23
N GLU A 397 21.26 20.14 -5.19
CA GLU A 397 20.41 20.75 -4.17
C GLU A 397 18.97 20.95 -4.68
N LEU A 398 17.99 20.69 -3.83
CA LEU A 398 16.58 20.96 -4.09
C LEU A 398 16.14 22.25 -3.38
N PRO A 399 15.30 23.08 -4.02
CA PRO A 399 14.61 24.15 -3.31
C PRO A 399 13.60 23.54 -2.33
N VAL A 400 13.52 24.08 -1.12
CA VAL A 400 12.64 23.62 -0.05
C VAL A 400 11.83 24.79 0.49
N ILE A 401 10.52 24.57 0.60
CA ILE A 401 9.58 25.41 1.33
C ILE A 401 9.16 24.63 2.57
N ALA A 402 9.55 25.10 3.75
CA ALA A 402 9.32 24.41 5.01
C ALA A 402 8.40 25.22 5.93
N TYR A 403 7.26 24.63 6.28
CA TYR A 403 6.43 25.08 7.40
C TYR A 403 7.02 24.57 8.73
N PHE A 404 6.59 25.15 9.84
CA PHE A 404 7.06 24.78 11.17
C PHE A 404 5.89 24.39 12.07
N ASP A 405 5.97 23.19 12.63
CA ASP A 405 5.00 22.60 13.55
C ASP A 405 3.55 22.64 13.03
N LEU A 406 3.37 22.32 11.74
CA LEU A 406 2.07 22.32 11.09
C LEU A 406 1.26 21.07 11.43
N ASP A 407 -0.01 21.24 11.82
CA ASP A 407 -0.94 20.13 12.07
C ASP A 407 -1.27 19.34 10.80
N ARG A 408 -1.66 18.06 10.98
CA ARG A 408 -1.98 17.14 9.86
C ARG A 408 -3.09 17.67 8.95
N ALA A 409 -4.10 18.34 9.49
CA ALA A 409 -5.19 18.89 8.68
C ALA A 409 -4.70 20.03 7.76
N TRP A 410 -3.80 20.88 8.26
CA TRP A 410 -3.18 21.94 7.46
C TRP A 410 -2.22 21.38 6.40
N GLN A 411 -1.48 20.32 6.72
CA GLN A 411 -0.67 19.61 5.73
C GLN A 411 -1.56 19.04 4.61
N ALA A 412 -2.70 18.42 4.96
CA ALA A 412 -3.67 17.92 4.00
C ALA A 412 -4.27 19.05 3.15
N TYR A 413 -4.60 20.19 3.78
CA TYR A 413 -5.11 21.39 3.10
C TYR A 413 -4.10 21.91 2.07
N LEU A 414 -2.83 22.08 2.45
CA LEU A 414 -1.77 22.53 1.55
C LEU A 414 -1.59 21.54 0.40
N PHE A 415 -1.51 20.24 0.71
CA PHE A 415 -1.44 19.22 -0.32
C PHE A 415 -2.59 19.34 -1.32
N TYR A 416 -3.83 19.43 -0.83
CA TYR A 416 -5.03 19.52 -1.66
C TYR A 416 -5.03 20.75 -2.55
N THR A 417 -4.77 21.92 -1.97
CA THR A 417 -4.81 23.20 -2.68
C THR A 417 -3.72 23.33 -3.74
N ILE A 418 -2.53 22.75 -3.50
CA ILE A 418 -1.41 22.74 -4.44
C ILE A 418 -1.66 21.77 -5.61
N ASN A 419 -2.25 20.60 -5.33
CA ASN A 419 -2.28 19.49 -6.29
C ASN A 419 -3.60 19.33 -7.07
N ILE A 420 -4.74 19.74 -6.52
CA ILE A 420 -6.07 19.43 -7.08
C ILE A 420 -6.73 20.64 -7.73
N LYS A 421 -6.62 21.83 -7.10
CA LYS A 421 -7.23 23.06 -7.63
C LYS A 421 -6.66 23.46 -9.02
N PRO A 422 -5.37 23.26 -9.34
CA PRO A 422 -4.84 23.38 -10.69
C PRO A 422 -4.71 21.98 -11.32
N VAL A 423 -5.77 21.53 -12.01
CA VAL A 423 -5.97 20.22 -12.67
C VAL A 423 -4.67 19.54 -13.19
N LYS A 424 -3.99 18.73 -12.36
CA LYS A 424 -2.82 17.93 -12.81
C LYS A 424 -2.62 16.57 -12.13
N ILE A 425 -3.57 16.06 -11.34
CA ILE A 425 -3.47 14.72 -10.74
C ILE A 425 -4.78 13.93 -10.88
N ASN A 426 -4.63 12.60 -11.03
CA ASN A 426 -5.73 11.65 -10.91
C ASN A 426 -6.43 11.84 -9.55
N THR A 427 -7.70 12.20 -9.64
CA THR A 427 -8.67 12.49 -8.58
C THR A 427 -8.60 11.52 -7.39
N SER A 428 -8.19 10.28 -7.63
CA SER A 428 -7.96 9.24 -6.63
C SER A 428 -7.09 9.62 -5.43
N LEU A 429 -6.09 10.49 -5.58
CA LEU A 429 -5.19 10.82 -4.47
C LEU A 429 -5.75 11.90 -3.52
N GLY A 430 -6.55 12.83 -4.04
CA GLY A 430 -7.30 13.76 -3.19
C GLY A 430 -8.29 13.04 -2.27
N TYR A 431 -8.74 11.86 -2.70
CA TYR A 431 -9.73 11.05 -2.00
C TYR A 431 -9.16 10.29 -0.80
N ASP A 432 -7.86 10.00 -0.78
CA ASP A 432 -7.17 9.37 0.38
C ASP A 432 -6.96 10.39 1.51
N LEU A 433 -6.93 11.68 1.19
CA LEU A 433 -6.80 12.79 2.15
C LEU A 433 -8.14 13.31 2.66
N TYR A 434 -9.23 12.95 1.98
CA TYR A 434 -10.58 13.34 2.34
C TYR A 434 -10.94 13.04 3.80
N PRO A 435 -10.54 11.90 4.41
CA PRO A 435 -10.76 11.65 5.83
C PRO A 435 -10.21 12.73 6.78
N LEU A 436 -9.10 13.38 6.40
CA LEU A 436 -8.43 14.45 7.14
C LEU A 436 -8.98 15.84 6.78
N LEU A 437 -9.54 15.99 5.58
CA LEU A 437 -10.11 17.24 5.08
C LEU A 437 -11.59 17.41 5.43
N ARG A 438 -12.32 16.34 5.74
CA ARG A 438 -13.75 16.41 6.08
C ARG A 438 -14.05 17.00 7.47
N THR A 439 -13.04 17.21 8.32
CA THR A 439 -13.21 18.01 9.54
C THR A 439 -13.34 19.51 9.22
N GLN A 440 -13.08 19.91 7.97
CA GLN A 440 -12.98 21.31 7.56
C GLN A 440 -14.32 21.83 7.01
N LYS A 441 -15.03 22.65 7.80
CA LYS A 441 -16.33 23.26 7.45
C LYS A 441 -16.35 24.00 6.10
N TRP A 442 -15.21 24.55 5.66
CA TRP A 442 -15.10 25.27 4.39
C TRP A 442 -15.20 24.35 3.17
N LEU A 443 -14.67 23.11 3.25
CA LEU A 443 -14.73 22.14 2.17
C LEU A 443 -16.18 21.65 1.99
N GLU A 444 -16.88 21.43 3.11
CA GLU A 444 -18.29 21.02 3.12
C GLU A 444 -19.26 22.12 2.64
N SER A 445 -18.89 23.39 2.84
CA SER A 445 -19.67 24.56 2.38
C SER A 445 -19.40 24.92 0.92
N SER A 446 -18.34 24.38 0.32
CA SER A 446 -18.02 24.60 -1.10
C SER A 446 -18.98 23.82 -2.01
N LYS A 447 -19.70 24.51 -2.90
CA LYS A 447 -20.70 23.89 -3.79
C LYS A 447 -20.11 22.88 -4.78
N GLU A 448 -18.85 23.06 -5.20
CA GLU A 448 -18.25 22.30 -6.32
C GLU A 448 -17.35 21.14 -5.87
N GLY A 449 -16.60 21.27 -4.76
CA GLY A 449 -15.60 20.28 -4.35
C GLY A 449 -16.19 19.01 -3.72
N LEU A 450 -17.15 19.17 -2.79
CA LEU A 450 -17.71 18.06 -2.03
C LEU A 450 -18.68 17.19 -2.86
N MET A 451 -19.47 17.83 -3.74
CA MET A 451 -20.43 17.14 -4.60
C MET A 451 -19.71 16.28 -5.63
N PHE A 452 -18.69 16.83 -6.28
CA PHE A 452 -17.87 16.09 -7.25
C PHE A 452 -17.15 14.88 -6.62
N TYR A 453 -16.65 15.00 -5.38
CA TYR A 453 -16.08 13.87 -4.64
C TYR A 453 -17.10 12.74 -4.43
N ARG A 454 -18.26 13.08 -3.87
CA ARG A 454 -19.30 12.10 -3.54
C ARG A 454 -19.82 11.42 -4.79
N GLU A 455 -19.96 12.17 -5.89
CA GLU A 455 -20.36 11.64 -7.20
C GLU A 455 -19.31 10.70 -7.78
N ASN A 456 -18.03 11.08 -7.76
CA ASN A 456 -16.96 10.20 -8.26
C ASN A 456 -16.82 8.93 -7.41
N ARG A 457 -16.86 9.05 -6.08
CA ARG A 457 -16.85 7.87 -5.19
C ARG A 457 -18.07 6.98 -5.45
N ALA A 458 -19.25 7.56 -5.60
CA ALA A 458 -20.46 6.81 -5.95
C ALA A 458 -20.32 6.11 -7.30
N GLN A 459 -19.69 6.75 -8.29
CA GLN A 459 -19.40 6.14 -9.60
C GLN A 459 -18.48 4.94 -9.45
N GLU A 460 -17.36 5.05 -8.73
CA GLU A 460 -16.44 3.93 -8.49
C GLU A 460 -17.14 2.73 -7.81
N LEU A 461 -18.01 3.00 -6.84
CA LEU A 461 -18.79 1.95 -6.16
C LEU A 461 -19.83 1.31 -7.07
N VAL A 462 -20.47 2.09 -7.94
CA VAL A 462 -21.41 1.58 -8.96
C VAL A 462 -20.68 0.73 -10.00
N ASP A 463 -19.48 1.14 -10.43
CA ASP A 463 -18.64 0.36 -11.34
C ASP A 463 -18.25 -0.98 -10.70
N ALA A 464 -17.94 -0.99 -9.40
CA ALA A 464 -17.68 -2.23 -8.66
C ALA A 464 -18.93 -3.13 -8.55
N LEU A 465 -20.10 -2.56 -8.22
CA LEU A 465 -21.38 -3.28 -8.19
C LEU A 465 -21.74 -3.87 -9.57
N TRP A 466 -21.38 -3.19 -10.66
CA TRP A 466 -21.68 -3.63 -12.02
C TRP A 466 -20.68 -4.67 -12.58
N SER A 467 -19.39 -4.54 -12.24
CA SER A 467 -18.32 -5.36 -12.84
C SER A 467 -17.96 -6.60 -12.02
N TYR A 468 -18.14 -6.58 -10.70
CA TYR A 468 -17.70 -7.66 -9.82
C TYR A 468 -18.48 -8.96 -10.09
N LYS A 469 -17.75 -10.07 -10.22
CA LYS A 469 -18.28 -11.34 -10.73
C LYS A 469 -19.46 -11.88 -9.92
N GLU A 470 -19.36 -11.80 -8.59
CA GLU A 470 -20.35 -12.33 -7.65
C GLU A 470 -21.33 -11.24 -7.18
N SER A 471 -21.32 -10.06 -7.81
CA SER A 471 -22.27 -9.00 -7.47
C SER A 471 -23.67 -9.35 -7.98
N PRO A 472 -24.73 -9.17 -7.18
CA PRO A 472 -26.11 -9.34 -7.65
C PRO A 472 -26.51 -8.33 -8.72
N TRP A 473 -25.73 -7.25 -8.86
CA TRP A 473 -25.92 -6.17 -9.84
C TRP A 473 -25.04 -6.32 -11.09
N LYS A 474 -24.29 -7.42 -11.22
CA LYS A 474 -23.41 -7.65 -12.36
C LYS A 474 -24.17 -7.52 -13.67
N ASN A 475 -23.71 -6.64 -14.56
CA ASN A 475 -24.35 -6.33 -15.85
C ASN A 475 -25.83 -5.90 -15.79
N ARG A 476 -26.36 -5.57 -14.60
CA ARG A 476 -27.79 -5.23 -14.36
C ARG A 476 -28.03 -3.75 -14.08
N ILE A 477 -27.00 -2.92 -14.27
CA ILE A 477 -27.08 -1.46 -14.24
C ILE A 477 -26.84 -0.98 -15.67
N LYS A 478 -27.70 -0.09 -16.19
CA LYS A 478 -27.51 0.50 -17.53
C LYS A 478 -26.38 1.53 -17.48
N MET A 479 -25.21 1.14 -17.97
CA MET A 479 -24.01 1.98 -18.03
C MET A 479 -24.07 2.82 -19.29
N LEU A 480 -23.81 4.14 -19.18
CA LEU A 480 -23.81 5.07 -20.32
C LEU A 480 -25.09 5.04 -21.19
N GLY A 481 -26.21 4.59 -20.63
CA GLY A 481 -27.50 4.48 -21.34
C GLY A 481 -27.74 3.15 -22.06
N GLU A 482 -26.77 2.25 -22.07
CA GLU A 482 -26.84 0.92 -22.72
C GLU A 482 -26.88 -0.21 -21.67
N GLY A 483 -27.41 -1.38 -22.05
CA GLY A 483 -27.47 -2.59 -21.19
C GLY A 483 -28.88 -3.07 -20.79
N GLU A 484 -28.93 -4.26 -20.19
CA GLU A 484 -30.16 -5.05 -19.97
C GLU A 484 -30.84 -4.81 -18.60
N GLY A 485 -30.28 -3.95 -17.75
CA GLY A 485 -30.78 -3.67 -16.40
C GLY A 485 -32.05 -2.81 -16.32
N ASN A 486 -32.73 -2.77 -15.17
CA ASN A 486 -33.92 -1.94 -14.94
C ASN A 486 -33.63 -0.57 -14.30
N ILE A 487 -32.36 -0.31 -13.96
CA ILE A 487 -31.89 0.93 -13.34
C ILE A 487 -30.70 1.52 -14.10
N SER A 488 -30.65 2.85 -14.25
CA SER A 488 -29.52 3.56 -14.87
C SER A 488 -28.38 3.82 -13.90
N GLN A 489 -27.14 3.90 -14.40
CA GLN A 489 -25.96 4.32 -13.63
C GLN A 489 -26.20 5.63 -12.87
N ALA A 490 -26.76 6.64 -13.53
CA ALA A 490 -27.05 7.94 -12.91
C ALA A 490 -28.06 7.84 -11.74
N ALA A 491 -29.05 6.96 -11.83
CA ALA A 491 -30.00 6.70 -10.74
C ALA A 491 -29.31 6.03 -9.55
N PHE A 492 -28.45 5.04 -9.80
CA PHE A 492 -27.69 4.36 -8.76
C PHE A 492 -26.68 5.29 -8.07
N ILE A 493 -25.98 6.13 -8.84
CA ILE A 493 -25.09 7.17 -8.29
C ILE A 493 -25.88 8.11 -7.36
N ARG A 494 -27.06 8.57 -7.78
CA ARG A 494 -27.95 9.38 -6.93
C ARG A 494 -28.42 8.65 -5.67
N ALA A 495 -28.68 7.35 -5.77
CA ALA A 495 -29.02 6.53 -4.60
C ALA A 495 -27.89 6.54 -3.57
N LEU A 496 -26.63 6.31 -3.99
CA LEU A 496 -25.48 6.31 -3.08
C LEU A 496 -25.15 7.71 -2.53
N THR A 497 -25.18 8.75 -3.37
CA THR A 497 -24.91 10.13 -2.93
C THR A 497 -25.97 10.67 -1.98
N SER A 498 -27.21 10.15 -2.03
CA SER A 498 -28.27 10.51 -1.07
C SER A 498 -28.38 9.58 0.14
N SER A 499 -27.55 8.53 0.22
CA SER A 499 -27.53 7.57 1.33
C SER A 499 -26.14 7.47 1.97
N PHE A 500 -25.35 6.44 1.63
CA PHE A 500 -24.04 6.12 2.21
C PHE A 500 -23.02 7.24 2.10
N LEU A 501 -23.12 8.06 1.05
CA LEU A 501 -22.25 9.18 0.79
C LEU A 501 -22.99 10.51 1.02
N LYS A 502 -24.03 10.60 1.87
CA LYS A 502 -24.75 11.86 2.09
C LYS A 502 -23.96 12.88 2.94
N LYS A 503 -24.49 14.10 3.07
CA LYS A 503 -23.89 15.18 3.89
C LYS A 503 -23.79 14.77 5.36
N SER A 504 -22.97 15.50 6.13
CA SER A 504 -22.89 15.31 7.58
C SER A 504 -24.25 15.45 8.26
N ALA A 505 -24.47 14.68 9.33
CA ALA A 505 -25.65 14.71 10.16
C ALA A 505 -26.08 16.14 10.53
N GLU A 506 -25.14 17.03 10.85
CA GLU A 506 -25.38 18.43 11.24
C GLU A 506 -26.05 19.25 10.13
N GLN A 507 -25.90 18.86 8.87
CA GLN A 507 -26.45 19.54 7.70
C GLN A 507 -27.69 18.85 7.13
N THR A 508 -28.08 17.71 7.70
CA THR A 508 -29.30 17.00 7.31
C THR A 508 -30.43 17.34 8.27
N SER A 509 -31.63 17.54 7.74
CA SER A 509 -32.80 17.85 8.55
C SER A 509 -33.18 16.74 9.56
N TRP A 510 -32.63 15.52 9.38
CA TRP A 510 -32.98 14.33 10.16
C TRP A 510 -31.85 13.92 11.11
N GLY A 511 -30.75 14.69 11.15
CA GLY A 511 -29.60 14.38 12.01
C GLY A 511 -28.86 13.08 11.63
N MET A 512 -28.95 12.66 10.37
CA MET A 512 -28.38 11.39 9.86
C MET A 512 -27.34 11.65 8.78
N GLY A 513 -26.12 11.21 9.04
CA GLY A 513 -24.99 11.30 8.12
C GLY A 513 -24.92 10.18 7.10
N GLY A 514 -23.99 10.31 6.15
CA GLY A 514 -23.59 9.19 5.31
C GLY A 514 -22.57 8.31 6.04
N LEU A 515 -22.84 7.01 6.13
CA LEU A 515 -21.98 6.03 6.80
C LEU A 515 -20.52 6.09 6.29
N PHE A 516 -20.32 6.34 5.00
CA PHE A 516 -18.99 6.39 4.38
C PHE A 516 -18.40 7.80 4.29
N SER A 517 -19.15 8.84 4.64
CA SER A 517 -18.76 10.23 4.41
C SER A 517 -18.76 11.13 5.65
N ASP A 518 -19.46 10.76 6.73
CA ASP A 518 -19.62 11.60 7.92
C ASP A 518 -18.56 11.31 9.01
N ILE A 519 -18.53 12.18 10.03
CA ILE A 519 -17.81 12.02 11.29
C ILE A 519 -18.84 11.63 12.36
N ILE A 520 -18.64 10.47 12.97
CA ILE A 520 -19.57 9.91 13.96
C ILE A 520 -19.14 10.37 15.35
N LYS A 521 -20.01 11.13 16.02
CA LYS A 521 -19.81 11.52 17.42
C LYS A 521 -20.31 10.43 18.37
N LYS A 522 -19.40 9.85 19.16
CA LYS A 522 -19.66 8.89 20.25
C LYS A 522 -19.30 9.49 21.59
N GLY A 523 -20.31 9.94 22.34
CA GLY A 523 -20.09 10.69 23.58
C GLY A 523 -19.24 11.94 23.33
N THR A 524 -18.04 11.98 23.91
CA THR A 524 -17.04 13.06 23.74
C THR A 524 -16.02 12.81 22.61
N LYS A 525 -16.02 11.63 21.99
CA LYS A 525 -15.05 11.25 20.95
C LYS A 525 -15.66 11.40 19.55
N TYR A 526 -14.84 11.90 18.62
CA TYR A 526 -15.15 11.88 17.19
C TYR A 526 -14.48 10.67 16.55
N GLN A 527 -15.27 9.88 15.82
CA GLN A 527 -14.80 8.70 15.14
C GLN A 527 -15.11 8.78 13.65
N VAL A 528 -14.17 8.28 12.87
CA VAL A 528 -14.28 8.11 11.43
C VAL A 528 -14.38 6.63 11.13
N ILE A 529 -15.24 6.22 10.21
CA ILE A 529 -15.14 4.88 9.62
C ILE A 529 -13.97 4.87 8.63
N ASN A 530 -12.92 4.12 8.95
CA ASN A 530 -11.66 4.03 8.20
C ASN A 530 -11.74 2.98 7.08
N TRP A 531 -12.88 2.92 6.38
CA TRP A 531 -13.09 1.93 5.33
C TRP A 531 -12.57 2.40 3.97
N ASN A 532 -11.77 1.57 3.30
CA ASN A 532 -11.29 1.84 1.95
C ASN A 532 -12.38 1.59 0.88
N ARG A 533 -12.06 1.88 -0.39
CA ARG A 533 -13.02 1.77 -1.51
C ARG A 533 -13.55 0.35 -1.71
N SER A 534 -12.66 -0.64 -1.64
CA SER A 534 -13.02 -2.06 -1.80
C SER A 534 -13.91 -2.56 -0.66
N GLN A 535 -13.76 -1.99 0.53
CA GLN A 535 -14.58 -2.31 1.70
C GLN A 535 -15.97 -1.71 1.61
N GLN A 536 -16.06 -0.45 1.20
CA GLN A 536 -17.32 0.20 0.89
C GLN A 536 -18.06 -0.57 -0.22
N ALA A 537 -17.34 -0.99 -1.27
CA ALA A 537 -17.90 -1.82 -2.33
C ALA A 537 -18.34 -3.19 -1.80
N GLY A 538 -17.50 -3.89 -1.04
CA GLY A 538 -17.80 -5.19 -0.45
C GLY A 538 -19.01 -5.15 0.48
N PHE A 539 -19.15 -4.10 1.29
CA PHE A 539 -20.33 -3.88 2.13
C PHE A 539 -21.61 -3.74 1.30
N LEU A 540 -21.60 -2.88 0.27
CA LEU A 540 -22.75 -2.66 -0.60
C LEU A 540 -23.11 -3.93 -1.38
N ILE A 541 -22.12 -4.62 -1.94
CA ILE A 541 -22.29 -5.88 -2.67
C ILE A 541 -22.92 -6.92 -1.74
N LEU A 542 -22.36 -7.11 -0.55
CA LEU A 542 -22.85 -8.10 0.40
C LEU A 542 -24.27 -7.78 0.90
N LEU A 543 -24.58 -6.50 1.13
CA LEU A 543 -25.93 -6.09 1.53
C LEU A 543 -26.98 -6.49 0.49
N TRP A 544 -26.72 -6.20 -0.78
CA TRP A 544 -27.62 -6.56 -1.87
C TRP A 544 -27.63 -8.08 -2.15
N ASP A 545 -26.49 -8.75 -1.99
CA ASP A 545 -26.36 -10.22 -2.15
C ASP A 545 -27.23 -10.93 -1.11
N LEU A 546 -27.23 -10.46 0.13
CA LEU A 546 -28.09 -11.00 1.18
C LEU A 546 -29.59 -10.82 0.90
N ILE A 547 -30.00 -9.67 0.34
CA ILE A 547 -31.39 -9.43 -0.06
C ILE A 547 -31.79 -10.38 -1.19
N LYS A 548 -30.95 -10.54 -2.22
CA LYS A 548 -31.19 -11.46 -3.33
C LYS A 548 -31.29 -12.90 -2.83
N LYS A 549 -30.27 -13.38 -2.10
CA LYS A 549 -30.25 -14.74 -1.54
C LYS A 549 -31.47 -15.04 -0.70
N LYS A 550 -31.94 -14.07 0.09
CA LYS A 550 -33.13 -14.29 0.90
C LYS A 550 -34.41 -14.50 0.08
N LEU A 551 -34.50 -13.92 -1.12
CA LEU A 551 -35.57 -14.24 -2.07
C LEU A 551 -35.34 -15.61 -2.71
N ASP A 552 -34.10 -15.93 -3.08
CA ASP A 552 -33.74 -17.22 -3.70
C ASP A 552 -34.05 -18.40 -2.76
N ASP A 553 -33.89 -18.24 -1.43
CA ASP A 553 -34.28 -19.26 -0.44
C ASP A 553 -35.72 -19.76 -0.67
N PHE A 554 -36.65 -18.89 -1.08
CA PHE A 554 -38.06 -19.25 -1.27
C PHE A 554 -38.32 -20.15 -2.49
N LEU A 555 -37.31 -20.35 -3.34
CA LEU A 555 -37.36 -21.34 -4.42
C LEU A 555 -37.15 -22.76 -3.88
N GLU A 556 -36.49 -22.91 -2.74
CA GLU A 556 -36.29 -24.20 -2.08
C GLU A 556 -37.59 -24.68 -1.41
N THR A 557 -37.85 -25.99 -1.48
CA THR A 557 -39.11 -26.59 -1.02
C THR A 557 -39.37 -26.33 0.48
N ASP A 558 -38.31 -26.29 1.28
CA ASP A 558 -38.41 -26.13 2.74
C ASP A 558 -38.81 -24.71 3.17
N TYR A 559 -38.60 -23.70 2.31
CA TYR A 559 -38.87 -22.30 2.62
C TYR A 559 -40.00 -21.69 1.79
N GLN A 560 -40.52 -22.40 0.78
CA GLN A 560 -41.57 -21.90 -0.10
C GLN A 560 -42.85 -21.49 0.65
N GLY A 561 -43.12 -22.09 1.82
CA GLY A 561 -44.24 -21.72 2.70
C GLY A 561 -44.15 -20.32 3.29
N ASP A 562 -42.92 -19.79 3.44
CA ASP A 562 -42.63 -18.47 4.04
C ASP A 562 -42.53 -17.36 2.99
N GLU A 563 -42.70 -17.70 1.70
CA GLU A 563 -42.60 -16.75 0.59
C GLU A 563 -43.65 -15.64 0.72
N PRO A 564 -43.24 -14.35 0.74
CA PRO A 564 -44.17 -13.24 0.75
C PRO A 564 -45.10 -13.27 -0.47
N GLY A 565 -46.40 -13.07 -0.26
CA GLY A 565 -47.39 -13.17 -1.33
C GLY A 565 -47.11 -12.27 -2.54
N TRP A 566 -46.49 -11.11 -2.32
CA TRP A 566 -46.08 -10.20 -3.41
C TRP A 566 -44.99 -10.81 -4.31
N ALA A 567 -44.03 -11.52 -3.72
CA ALA A 567 -42.91 -12.14 -4.42
C ALA A 567 -43.40 -13.37 -5.20
N LYS A 568 -44.26 -14.18 -4.55
CA LYS A 568 -44.93 -15.34 -5.14
C LYS A 568 -45.72 -14.98 -6.39
N LEU A 569 -46.48 -13.89 -6.35
CA LEU A 569 -47.24 -13.44 -7.51
C LEU A 569 -46.35 -13.00 -8.68
N ILE A 570 -45.21 -12.36 -8.42
CA ILE A 570 -44.25 -12.06 -9.50
C ILE A 570 -43.67 -13.37 -10.05
N ARG A 571 -43.27 -14.31 -9.18
CA ARG A 571 -42.65 -15.57 -9.60
C ARG A 571 -43.57 -16.45 -10.45
N ILE A 572 -44.86 -16.51 -10.13
CA ILE A 572 -45.83 -17.32 -10.90
C ILE A 572 -46.17 -16.67 -12.24
N ASN A 573 -46.19 -15.33 -12.30
CA ASN A 573 -46.63 -14.59 -13.49
C ASN A 573 -45.48 -14.21 -14.44
N GLU A 574 -44.23 -14.31 -13.99
CA GLU A 574 -43.06 -13.94 -14.78
C GLU A 574 -42.07 -15.11 -14.84
N GLU A 575 -41.83 -15.61 -16.05
CA GLU A 575 -40.76 -16.57 -16.31
C GLU A 575 -39.41 -15.84 -16.31
N THR A 576 -38.45 -16.34 -15.51
CA THR A 576 -37.04 -15.95 -15.63
C THR A 576 -36.33 -16.92 -16.57
N GLY A 577 -35.38 -16.40 -17.36
CA GLY A 577 -34.46 -17.24 -18.13
C GLY A 577 -33.38 -17.94 -17.28
N ASN A 578 -33.43 -17.80 -15.95
CA ASN A 578 -32.53 -18.42 -14.98
C ASN A 578 -33.36 -19.00 -13.83
N GLU A 579 -33.25 -20.31 -13.60
CA GLU A 579 -33.98 -21.03 -12.53
C GLU A 579 -33.35 -20.81 -11.15
N GLU A 580 -32.12 -20.30 -11.07
CA GLU A 580 -31.40 -20.06 -9.80
C GLU A 580 -31.73 -18.70 -9.15
N ASP A 581 -32.31 -17.77 -9.90
CA ASP A 581 -32.59 -16.42 -9.42
C ASP A 581 -34.10 -16.21 -9.23
N HIS A 582 -34.51 -15.75 -8.05
CA HIS A 582 -35.91 -15.44 -7.81
C HIS A 582 -36.39 -14.26 -8.69
N PRO A 583 -37.48 -14.41 -9.49
CA PRO A 583 -37.94 -13.39 -10.44
C PRO A 583 -38.19 -12.01 -9.84
N ALA A 584 -38.66 -11.96 -8.59
CA ALA A 584 -38.92 -10.74 -7.86
C ALA A 584 -37.70 -9.79 -7.68
N PHE A 585 -36.46 -10.30 -7.74
CA PHE A 585 -35.28 -9.42 -7.67
C PHE A 585 -34.99 -8.74 -9.03
N LEU A 586 -35.31 -9.43 -10.13
CA LEU A 586 -34.96 -9.03 -11.50
C LEU A 586 -36.08 -8.28 -12.21
N SER A 587 -37.32 -8.57 -11.84
CA SER A 587 -38.52 -8.11 -12.53
C SER A 587 -38.61 -6.59 -12.64
N LYS A 588 -39.03 -6.11 -13.82
CA LYS A 588 -39.41 -4.70 -14.05
C LYS A 588 -40.66 -4.29 -13.27
N ASN A 589 -41.44 -5.27 -12.82
CA ASN A 589 -42.61 -5.10 -11.98
C ASN A 589 -42.27 -5.15 -10.48
N SER A 590 -40.99 -5.25 -10.11
CA SER A 590 -40.49 -5.10 -8.75
C SER A 590 -39.68 -3.80 -8.60
N PHE A 591 -39.88 -3.08 -7.50
CA PHE A 591 -39.08 -1.92 -7.14
C PHE A 591 -37.66 -2.28 -6.69
N LEU A 592 -37.37 -3.55 -6.36
CA LEU A 592 -36.02 -4.00 -6.03
C LEU A 592 -35.03 -3.80 -7.20
N SER A 593 -35.51 -3.83 -8.44
CA SER A 593 -34.70 -3.62 -9.64
C SER A 593 -34.74 -2.17 -10.16
N ARG A 594 -35.41 -1.24 -9.46
CA ARG A 594 -35.71 0.13 -9.93
C ARG A 594 -35.24 1.21 -8.95
N ASP A 595 -35.13 2.43 -9.47
CA ASP A 595 -34.63 3.61 -8.75
C ASP A 595 -35.32 3.82 -7.38
N GLN A 596 -36.66 3.72 -7.31
CA GLN A 596 -37.38 3.96 -6.06
C GLN A 596 -36.98 2.99 -4.94
N GLY A 597 -36.91 1.70 -5.24
CA GLY A 597 -36.54 0.69 -4.25
C GLY A 597 -35.05 0.72 -3.93
N VAL A 598 -34.18 0.81 -4.95
CA VAL A 598 -32.73 0.91 -4.75
C VAL A 598 -32.37 2.10 -3.87
N ARG A 599 -32.92 3.28 -4.16
CA ARG A 599 -32.68 4.48 -3.36
C ARG A 599 -33.30 4.39 -1.97
N GLY A 600 -34.55 3.93 -1.86
CA GLY A 600 -35.24 3.78 -0.58
C GLY A 600 -34.52 2.82 0.37
N ILE A 601 -34.13 1.64 -0.13
CA ILE A 601 -33.37 0.63 0.62
C ILE A 601 -32.00 1.18 0.98
N SER A 602 -31.28 1.81 0.04
CA SER A 602 -29.94 2.37 0.34
C SER A 602 -29.99 3.44 1.43
N MET A 603 -30.98 4.33 1.39
CA MET A 603 -31.18 5.35 2.43
C MET A 603 -31.51 4.72 3.78
N PHE A 604 -32.46 3.77 3.82
CA PHE A 604 -32.85 3.10 5.06
C PHE A 604 -31.72 2.26 5.65
N ALA A 605 -30.99 1.51 4.82
CA ALA A 605 -29.80 0.76 5.22
C ALA A 605 -28.74 1.70 5.79
N ASN A 606 -28.41 2.79 5.08
CA ASN A 606 -27.46 3.77 5.59
C ASN A 606 -27.85 4.23 7.00
N ASP A 607 -29.11 4.60 7.22
CA ASP A 607 -29.55 5.19 8.48
C ASP A 607 -29.54 4.16 9.63
N ILE A 608 -29.93 2.91 9.37
CA ILE A 608 -29.80 1.80 10.33
C ILE A 608 -28.33 1.57 10.70
N PHE A 609 -27.43 1.44 9.72
CA PHE A 609 -26.02 1.16 9.97
C PHE A 609 -25.26 2.38 10.51
N PHE A 610 -25.71 3.60 10.21
CA PHE A 610 -25.19 4.83 10.80
C PHE A 610 -25.52 4.94 12.28
N LEU A 611 -26.77 4.64 12.66
CA LEU A 611 -27.15 4.55 14.08
C LEU A 611 -26.42 3.43 14.80
N LEU A 612 -26.27 2.27 14.15
CA LEU A 612 -25.47 1.17 14.69
C LEU A 612 -24.04 1.66 14.98
N ALA A 613 -23.41 2.33 14.01
CA ALA A 613 -22.08 2.89 14.14
C ALA A 613 -21.97 4.00 15.20
N LYS A 614 -23.05 4.73 15.51
CA LYS A 614 -23.11 5.75 16.56
C LYS A 614 -23.25 5.14 17.97
N SER A 615 -23.71 3.90 18.08
CA SER A 615 -23.85 3.21 19.36
C SER A 615 -22.48 2.92 19.98
N ASP A 616 -22.35 3.13 21.29
CA ASP A 616 -21.14 2.76 22.05
C ASP A 616 -20.89 1.24 22.07
N LYS A 617 -21.93 0.44 21.76
CA LYS A 617 -21.84 -1.02 21.71
C LYS A 617 -21.10 -1.53 20.47
N TRP A 618 -20.89 -0.70 19.46
CA TRP A 618 -20.43 -1.09 18.13
C TRP A 618 -19.25 -0.23 17.68
N ASP A 619 -18.11 -0.85 17.37
CA ASP A 619 -17.03 -0.20 16.65
C ASP A 619 -16.87 -0.84 15.28
N LEU A 620 -17.19 -0.10 14.22
CA LEU A 620 -17.07 -0.59 12.85
C LEU A 620 -15.63 -0.51 12.32
N ASN A 621 -14.71 0.09 13.08
CA ASN A 621 -13.28 0.08 12.80
C ASN A 621 -12.55 -1.16 13.34
N ASP A 622 -13.22 -2.02 14.13
CA ASP A 622 -12.66 -3.30 14.61
C ASP A 622 -12.43 -4.32 13.47
N LEU A 623 -12.92 -4.04 12.27
CA LEU A 623 -12.48 -4.72 11.06
C LEU A 623 -11.00 -4.37 10.84
N LEU A 624 -10.09 -5.28 11.23
CA LEU A 624 -8.64 -5.19 11.03
C LEU A 624 -8.23 -5.81 9.69
N TRP A 625 -7.25 -5.21 9.00
CA TRP A 625 -6.92 -5.52 7.61
C TRP A 625 -5.45 -5.89 7.44
N ASP A 626 -5.17 -6.88 6.57
CA ASP A 626 -3.84 -7.12 6.03
C ASP A 626 -3.39 -5.92 5.19
N GLU A 627 -2.14 -5.48 5.37
CA GLU A 627 -1.57 -4.26 4.77
C GLU A 627 -1.39 -4.33 3.24
N ASP A 628 -1.68 -5.47 2.62
CA ASP A 628 -1.34 -5.79 1.22
C ASP A 628 -2.41 -5.40 0.17
N LEU A 629 -3.51 -4.77 0.58
CA LEU A 629 -4.57 -4.38 -0.37
C LEU A 629 -4.32 -3.00 -0.98
N ASP A 630 -4.14 -2.96 -2.30
CA ASP A 630 -4.00 -1.73 -3.07
C ASP A 630 -5.28 -0.88 -3.01
N ASP A 631 -5.23 0.24 -2.27
CA ASP A 631 -6.33 1.19 -2.10
C ASP A 631 -6.60 2.06 -3.36
N LYS A 632 -5.74 2.02 -4.39
CA LYS A 632 -5.84 2.92 -5.55
C LYS A 632 -6.94 2.53 -6.54
N VAL A 633 -7.30 1.26 -6.60
CA VAL A 633 -8.32 0.71 -7.52
C VAL A 633 -9.13 -0.34 -6.78
N ILE A 634 -10.44 -0.35 -6.99
CA ILE A 634 -11.28 -1.43 -6.48
C ILE A 634 -10.98 -2.70 -7.29
N ARG A 635 -10.22 -3.64 -6.71
CA ARG A 635 -9.87 -4.92 -7.33
C ARG A 635 -10.82 -6.02 -6.83
N SER A 636 -11.13 -6.99 -7.68
CA SER A 636 -12.02 -8.10 -7.30
C SER A 636 -11.52 -8.89 -6.08
N GLN A 637 -10.22 -9.21 -6.03
CA GLN A 637 -9.60 -9.88 -4.88
C GLN A 637 -9.77 -9.08 -3.57
N SER A 638 -9.71 -7.75 -3.65
CA SER A 638 -9.91 -6.89 -2.49
C SER A 638 -11.37 -6.85 -2.04
N ILE A 639 -12.32 -6.98 -2.97
CA ILE A 639 -13.74 -7.16 -2.64
C ILE A 639 -13.96 -8.51 -1.97
N ASP A 640 -13.37 -9.60 -2.48
CA ASP A 640 -13.47 -10.95 -1.90
C ASP A 640 -13.04 -10.94 -0.43
N ILE A 641 -11.89 -10.33 -0.14
CA ILE A 641 -11.36 -10.21 1.21
C ILE A 641 -12.28 -9.36 2.09
N ALA A 642 -12.76 -8.21 1.58
CA ALA A 642 -13.69 -7.37 2.33
C ALA A 642 -14.99 -8.11 2.69
N ILE A 643 -15.57 -8.84 1.73
CA ILE A 643 -16.78 -9.65 1.98
C ILE A 643 -16.50 -10.72 3.03
N LYS A 644 -15.37 -11.43 2.94
CA LYS A 644 -14.98 -12.46 3.91
C LYS A 644 -14.88 -11.88 5.32
N GLN A 645 -14.21 -10.75 5.49
CA GLN A 645 -14.05 -10.13 6.80
C GLN A 645 -15.36 -9.60 7.37
N ILE A 646 -16.21 -9.00 6.53
CA ILE A 646 -17.53 -8.55 6.97
C ILE A 646 -18.33 -9.75 7.49
N ARG A 647 -18.27 -10.92 6.81
CA ARG A 647 -18.93 -12.17 7.25
C ARG A 647 -18.42 -12.70 8.59
N GLU A 648 -17.14 -12.50 8.89
CA GLU A 648 -16.54 -12.89 10.17
C GLU A 648 -16.88 -11.90 11.31
N HIS A 649 -17.26 -10.67 10.97
CA HIS A 649 -17.63 -9.64 11.92
C HIS A 649 -19.11 -9.74 12.34
N ARG A 650 -19.40 -9.39 13.60
CA ARG A 650 -20.76 -9.41 14.16
C ARG A 650 -21.77 -8.49 13.45
N ILE A 651 -21.33 -7.57 12.59
CA ILE A 651 -22.25 -6.75 11.75
C ILE A 651 -22.99 -7.62 10.74
N TYR A 652 -22.41 -8.75 10.34
CA TYR A 652 -23.00 -9.65 9.36
C TYR A 652 -24.36 -10.19 9.79
N SER A 653 -24.54 -10.53 11.07
CA SER A 653 -25.84 -10.99 11.57
C SER A 653 -26.91 -9.91 11.45
N VAL A 654 -26.55 -8.65 11.71
CA VAL A 654 -27.45 -7.49 11.52
C VAL A 654 -27.78 -7.30 10.04
N MET A 655 -26.82 -7.48 9.12
CA MET A 655 -27.06 -7.43 7.67
C MET A 655 -27.99 -8.57 7.21
N GLN A 656 -27.83 -9.78 7.74
CA GLN A 656 -28.71 -10.91 7.44
C GLN A 656 -30.14 -10.64 7.94
N SER A 657 -30.29 -10.14 9.17
CA SER A 657 -31.59 -9.74 9.71
C SER A 657 -32.21 -8.62 8.88
N PHE A 658 -31.42 -7.63 8.47
CA PHE A 658 -31.88 -6.54 7.62
C PHE A 658 -32.45 -7.08 6.30
N ALA A 659 -31.73 -7.98 5.62
CA ALA A 659 -32.20 -8.61 4.40
C ALA A 659 -33.50 -9.40 4.60
N ARG A 660 -33.63 -10.15 5.71
CA ARG A 660 -34.87 -10.87 6.08
C ARG A 660 -36.07 -9.95 6.22
N GLU A 661 -35.89 -8.78 6.82
CA GLU A 661 -37.00 -7.83 6.99
C GLU A 661 -37.30 -7.06 5.69
N VAL A 662 -36.29 -6.73 4.89
CA VAL A 662 -36.50 -6.05 3.59
C VAL A 662 -37.44 -6.85 2.70
N VAL A 663 -37.26 -8.16 2.56
CA VAL A 663 -38.05 -8.98 1.62
C VAL A 663 -39.52 -9.14 2.05
N LYS A 664 -39.86 -8.89 3.32
CA LYS A 664 -41.25 -8.94 3.80
C LYS A 664 -42.09 -7.77 3.29
N ALA A 665 -41.45 -6.62 3.02
CA ALA A 665 -42.14 -5.46 2.46
C ALA A 665 -42.59 -5.74 1.02
N ASP A 666 -43.77 -5.25 0.65
CA ASP A 666 -44.30 -5.40 -0.72
C ASP A 666 -43.56 -4.47 -1.69
N TRP A 667 -42.76 -5.05 -2.57
CA TRP A 667 -41.96 -4.32 -3.56
C TRP A 667 -42.60 -4.25 -4.94
N ARG A 668 -43.86 -4.65 -5.12
CA ARG A 668 -44.51 -4.60 -6.43
C ARG A 668 -44.66 -3.17 -6.94
N THR A 669 -44.31 -2.95 -8.19
CA THR A 669 -44.65 -1.70 -8.89
C THR A 669 -46.15 -1.66 -9.17
N PRO A 670 -46.77 -0.47 -9.39
CA PRO A 670 -48.18 -0.36 -9.76
C PRO A 670 -48.61 -1.06 -11.06
N SER A 671 -47.63 -1.53 -11.83
CA SER A 671 -47.81 -2.29 -13.07
C SER A 671 -47.77 -3.81 -12.87
N ALA A 672 -47.45 -4.29 -11.66
CA ALA A 672 -47.48 -5.69 -11.28
C ALA A 672 -48.93 -6.21 -11.12
N ASP A 673 -49.05 -7.52 -10.92
CA ASP A 673 -50.32 -8.15 -10.55
C ASP A 673 -50.69 -7.86 -9.08
N PHE A 674 -51.95 -7.46 -8.87
CA PHE A 674 -52.58 -7.19 -7.57
C PHE A 674 -53.93 -7.92 -7.45
N SER A 675 -54.05 -9.07 -8.11
CA SER A 675 -55.22 -9.96 -8.01
C SER A 675 -55.51 -10.40 -6.57
N ASP A 676 -54.50 -10.39 -5.68
CA ASP A 676 -54.65 -10.66 -4.23
C ASP A 676 -55.33 -9.52 -3.46
N ASP A 677 -55.04 -8.26 -3.77
CA ASP A 677 -55.55 -7.09 -3.06
C ASP A 677 -55.39 -5.80 -3.87
N ALA A 678 -56.49 -5.33 -4.45
CA ALA A 678 -56.51 -4.11 -5.27
C ALA A 678 -56.16 -2.83 -4.47
N ASN A 679 -56.35 -2.80 -3.14
CA ASN A 679 -56.00 -1.63 -2.32
C ASN A 679 -54.49 -1.44 -2.21
N LYS A 680 -53.70 -2.53 -2.26
CA LYS A 680 -52.23 -2.46 -2.26
C LYS A 680 -51.70 -1.72 -3.49
N ARG A 681 -52.36 -1.83 -4.64
CA ARG A 681 -51.99 -1.09 -5.87
C ARG A 681 -52.05 0.42 -5.66
N LEU A 682 -53.05 0.92 -4.92
CA LEU A 682 -53.15 2.36 -4.61
C LEU A 682 -51.98 2.80 -3.71
N ILE A 683 -51.60 2.00 -2.71
CA ILE A 683 -50.45 2.27 -1.83
C ILE A 683 -49.16 2.33 -2.66
N GLN A 684 -48.94 1.36 -3.55
CA GLN A 684 -47.75 1.30 -4.41
C GLN A 684 -47.67 2.47 -5.41
N THR A 685 -48.82 3.05 -5.78
CA THR A 685 -48.86 4.23 -6.66
C THR A 685 -48.29 5.47 -5.96
N GLN A 686 -48.34 5.53 -4.63
CA GLN A 686 -47.75 6.62 -3.84
C GLN A 686 -46.22 6.62 -3.87
N TYR A 687 -45.58 5.51 -4.27
CA TYR A 687 -44.14 5.47 -4.54
C TYR A 687 -43.76 6.22 -5.84
N LYS A 688 -44.73 6.58 -6.69
CA LYS A 688 -44.52 7.42 -7.87
C LYS A 688 -44.74 8.89 -7.51
N GLY A 689 -43.66 9.66 -7.34
CA GLY A 689 -43.72 11.12 -7.10
C GLY A 689 -42.57 11.64 -6.24
N GLY A 690 -42.48 12.97 -6.06
CA GLY A 690 -41.43 13.62 -5.27
C GLY A 690 -41.39 13.19 -3.79
N SER A 691 -42.51 12.69 -3.24
CA SER A 691 -42.65 12.16 -1.87
C SER A 691 -42.50 10.65 -1.76
N GLY A 692 -42.27 9.92 -2.87
CA GLY A 692 -42.30 8.46 -2.90
C GLY A 692 -41.29 7.79 -1.97
N TYR A 693 -40.10 8.40 -1.80
CA TYR A 693 -39.05 7.88 -0.93
C TYR A 693 -39.42 7.89 0.55
N SER A 694 -40.11 8.94 1.01
CA SER A 694 -40.60 9.02 2.39
C SER A 694 -41.62 7.93 2.69
N MET A 695 -42.43 7.55 1.70
CA MET A 695 -43.41 6.48 1.84
C MET A 695 -42.74 5.09 1.86
N VAL A 696 -41.69 4.86 1.05
CA VAL A 696 -40.87 3.63 1.13
C VAL A 696 -40.25 3.51 2.53
N TRP A 697 -39.68 4.59 3.04
CA TRP A 697 -39.08 4.64 4.38
C TRP A 697 -40.12 4.35 5.48
N LYS A 698 -41.33 4.91 5.38
CA LYS A 698 -42.43 4.64 6.31
C LYS A 698 -42.88 3.19 6.30
N ASN A 699 -42.94 2.55 5.13
CA ASN A 699 -43.27 1.13 5.03
C ASN A 699 -42.17 0.26 5.67
N LEU A 700 -40.90 0.56 5.37
CA LEU A 700 -39.78 -0.17 5.97
C LEU A 700 -39.75 -0.04 7.49
N ILE A 701 -40.02 1.16 8.05
CA ILE A 701 -40.16 1.33 9.50
C ILE A 701 -41.25 0.42 10.07
N GLY A 702 -42.44 0.40 9.47
CA GLY A 702 -43.53 -0.45 9.94
C GLY A 702 -43.18 -1.93 9.90
N THR A 703 -42.51 -2.37 8.83
CA THR A 703 -42.05 -3.77 8.68
C THR A 703 -41.00 -4.12 9.74
N PHE A 704 -39.96 -3.29 9.87
CA PHE A 704 -38.83 -3.55 10.77
C PHE A 704 -39.18 -3.42 12.26
N GLN A 705 -40.19 -2.63 12.62
CA GLN A 705 -40.72 -2.56 14.00
C GLN A 705 -41.31 -3.88 14.49
N THR A 706 -41.72 -4.76 13.56
CA THR A 706 -42.26 -6.09 13.88
C THR A 706 -41.20 -7.19 13.79
N SER A 707 -39.93 -6.85 13.58
CA SER A 707 -38.84 -7.82 13.49
C SER A 707 -38.63 -8.57 14.81
N GLU A 708 -38.22 -9.83 14.71
CA GLU A 708 -37.77 -10.62 15.86
C GLU A 708 -36.36 -10.23 16.32
N ASP A 709 -35.60 -9.51 15.49
CA ASP A 709 -34.28 -9.00 15.84
C ASP A 709 -34.38 -7.73 16.69
N LYS A 710 -34.11 -7.89 17.99
CA LYS A 710 -34.17 -6.79 18.97
C LYS A 710 -33.28 -5.60 18.61
N ILE A 711 -32.14 -5.83 17.95
CA ILE A 711 -31.23 -4.76 17.53
C ILE A 711 -31.90 -3.92 16.44
N LEU A 712 -32.50 -4.56 15.44
CA LEU A 712 -33.22 -3.85 14.38
C LEU A 712 -34.44 -3.11 14.91
N VAL A 713 -35.19 -3.70 15.84
CA VAL A 713 -36.34 -3.03 16.48
C VAL A 713 -35.88 -1.78 17.25
N GLU A 714 -34.78 -1.88 18.00
CA GLU A 714 -34.20 -0.74 18.73
C GLU A 714 -33.80 0.38 17.77
N LEU A 715 -33.01 0.07 16.73
CA LEU A 715 -32.53 1.06 15.75
C LEU A 715 -33.69 1.69 14.96
N THR A 716 -34.65 0.87 14.54
CA THR A 716 -35.83 1.35 13.79
C THR A 716 -36.72 2.23 14.67
N SER A 717 -36.85 1.91 15.96
CA SER A 717 -37.58 2.74 16.92
C SER A 717 -36.91 4.11 17.12
N GLN A 718 -35.57 4.16 17.11
CA GLN A 718 -34.82 5.41 17.11
C GLN A 718 -35.07 6.20 15.81
N LEU A 719 -35.00 5.55 14.64
CA LEU A 719 -35.29 6.20 13.35
C LEU A 719 -36.71 6.79 13.29
N ALA A 720 -37.70 6.08 13.83
CA ALA A 720 -39.09 6.55 13.85
C ALA A 720 -39.28 7.85 14.65
N GLN A 721 -38.38 8.19 15.59
CA GLN A 721 -38.43 9.44 16.35
C GLN A 721 -38.08 10.65 15.47
N PHE A 722 -37.27 10.47 14.42
CA PHE A 722 -36.88 11.53 13.49
C PHE A 722 -37.95 11.82 12.41
N MET A 723 -39.02 11.01 12.34
CA MET A 723 -40.18 11.26 11.46
C MET A 723 -41.34 12.01 12.13
N LYS A 724 -41.29 12.22 13.45
CA LYS A 724 -42.27 13.04 14.17
C LYS A 724 -41.83 14.50 14.13
#